data_AF-A0A814GVG6-F1
#
_entry.id   AF-A0A814GVG6-F1
#
_cell.length_a   1.000
_cell.length_b   1.000
_cell.length_c   1.000
_cell.angle_alpha   90.00
_cell.angle_beta   90.00
_cell.angle_gamma   90.00
#
_symmetry.space_group_name_H-M   'P 1'
#
loop_
_entity.id
_entity.type
_entity.pdbx_description
1 polymer ?
#
loop_
_entity_poly.entity_id
_entity_poly.type
_entity_poly.pdbx_seq_one_letter_code
_entity_poly.pdbx_strand_id
1 'polypeptide(L)'
;MAARLSEPPNQWSVLALDRGGTSDMSEEEEQDGDLSGVSDPNYFSIPQDYLNGRLVRNPRFYGLGGTAMINGMTAVAPSRYLLDQLWPEGWKWNDLFPYMIKMQNHYCYYLPSSITGISDADCRQWHGKDGPIDIAPPLFQKMPQLLIDIMSECNTSIGFMADYDNPTNQYGCYFQQQFRKPANKSDPQSPTIRASTWEAYLRGVDRPNLRILDSATVLKLVFDDNDPTKCKGVVYEYKGQIYTAVARKEVILSAGVFSTPKILQLSGVGPKAWLEPLGVKLVAENSQVGKNFLDEMALYTAFETTEELPALPWGADTCGWLLNSGLKERSAGSIMAARLSEPPNQWSVLALDRGSTSDMTEEEQDGDLSGVSDPNYFSIPQDYLNGRLVRNPRFYGLGGTAMINGMTAVAPSRYLLDQLWPEGWKWNDLFPYMIKMQNHYCYYLPSSMTGISDADCRQWHGKDGPIDIAPPLFEKMPQLLIDIMNECNTSIGFMTDYDNPTNQYGCYFQQQFRKPVNKSDPQSPTIRASTWEAYLRGVHRPNLRILDSATVLKLVFDDNDPTKCKGVVYEYKGQIYTAVARKEVILSAGVFSTPKILQLSGVGPKAWLEPLGVKIVAENSQVGKNFLDEMALYTAFETTEELPALPWGADTCGWLLNSGLKE
;
A
#
# COMPACT_ATOMS: atom_id res chain seq x y z
N MET A 1 -20.02 24.26 12.70
CA MET A 1 -20.02 25.42 13.62
C MET A 1 -20.51 26.71 12.97
N ALA A 2 -19.86 27.22 11.90
CA ALA A 2 -20.22 28.49 11.26
C ALA A 2 -21.73 28.64 10.94
N ALA A 3 -22.36 27.58 10.43
CA ALA A 3 -23.79 27.53 10.20
C ALA A 3 -24.66 27.68 11.46
N ARG A 4 -24.27 27.14 12.62
CA ARG A 4 -25.04 27.35 13.87
C ARG A 4 -24.89 28.79 14.37
N LEU A 5 -23.72 29.40 14.20
CA LEU A 5 -23.48 30.79 14.59
C LEU A 5 -24.22 31.80 13.70
N SER A 6 -24.53 31.44 12.45
CA SER A 6 -25.30 32.29 11.53
C SER A 6 -26.81 32.06 11.58
N GLU A 7 -27.33 31.09 12.35
CA GLU A 7 -28.77 30.86 12.50
C GLU A 7 -29.56 32.08 13.02
N PRO A 8 -29.05 32.88 13.98
CA PRO A 8 -29.69 34.14 14.37
C PRO A 8 -29.30 35.25 13.37
N PRO A 9 -30.16 35.64 12.40
CA PRO A 9 -29.74 36.40 11.21
C PRO A 9 -29.26 37.82 11.53
N ASN A 10 -29.73 38.39 12.65
CA ASN A 10 -29.46 39.78 13.06
C ASN A 10 -28.46 39.89 14.22
N GLN A 11 -27.95 38.76 14.75
CA GLN A 11 -27.09 38.78 15.93
C GLN A 11 -25.60 38.82 15.56
N TRP A 12 -25.18 38.00 14.60
CA TRP A 12 -23.78 37.85 14.22
C TRP A 12 -23.62 37.82 12.69
N SER A 13 -22.55 38.45 12.21
CA SER A 13 -22.01 38.20 10.86
C SER A 13 -20.82 37.25 10.99
N VAL A 14 -20.87 36.13 10.27
CA VAL A 14 -19.92 35.03 10.40
C VAL A 14 -19.06 34.92 9.13
N LEU A 15 -17.74 34.94 9.30
CA LEU A 15 -16.78 34.59 8.26
C LEU A 15 -16.19 33.21 8.60
N ALA A 16 -16.46 32.22 7.76
CA ALA A 16 -15.78 30.93 7.79
C ALA A 16 -14.61 30.96 6.79
N LEU A 17 -13.43 30.55 7.24
CA LEU A 17 -12.26 30.33 6.40
C LEU A 17 -11.94 28.84 6.47
N ASP A 18 -11.99 28.15 5.34
CA ASP A 18 -11.62 26.75 5.24
C ASP A 18 -10.53 26.58 4.18
N ARG A 19 -9.51 25.78 4.49
CA ARG A 19 -8.44 25.45 3.54
C ARG A 19 -8.96 24.58 2.40
N GLY A 20 -10.02 23.81 2.63
CA GLY A 20 -10.60 22.97 1.60
C GLY A 20 -11.36 23.76 0.55
N GLY A 21 -11.26 23.33 -0.71
CA GLY A 21 -12.02 23.92 -1.82
C GLY A 21 -13.41 23.31 -1.96
N THR A 22 -14.30 24.00 -2.67
CA THR A 22 -15.44 23.34 -3.32
C THR A 22 -14.94 22.60 -4.57
N SER A 23 -14.38 21.40 -4.39
CA SER A 23 -14.38 20.42 -5.48
C SER A 23 -15.82 19.96 -5.69
N ASP A 24 -16.30 20.00 -6.94
CA ASP A 24 -17.54 19.34 -7.32
C ASP A 24 -17.35 17.83 -7.12
N MET A 25 -17.68 17.32 -5.93
CA MET A 25 -17.85 15.88 -5.75
C MET A 25 -19.06 15.49 -6.60
N SER A 26 -18.85 14.58 -7.53
CA SER A 26 -19.92 13.93 -8.28
C SER A 26 -20.89 13.23 -7.33
N GLU A 27 -22.13 13.01 -7.78
CA GLU A 27 -23.10 12.23 -7.01
C GLU A 27 -22.63 10.78 -6.80
N GLU A 28 -21.69 10.27 -7.61
CA GLU A 28 -21.00 8.99 -7.44
C GLU A 28 -19.97 9.03 -6.28
N GLU A 29 -19.12 10.06 -6.20
CA GLU A 29 -18.16 10.23 -5.09
C GLU A 29 -18.86 10.43 -3.72
N GLU A 30 -20.08 10.99 -3.71
CA GLU A 30 -20.95 11.05 -2.52
C GLU A 30 -21.65 9.72 -2.20
N GLN A 31 -21.77 8.79 -3.16
CA GLN A 31 -22.39 7.48 -2.97
C GLN A 31 -21.39 6.40 -2.55
N ASP A 32 -20.29 6.24 -3.28
CA ASP A 32 -19.33 5.13 -3.07
C ASP A 32 -18.29 5.42 -1.98
N GLY A 33 -18.13 6.68 -1.59
CA GLY A 33 -17.43 7.04 -0.36
C GLY A 33 -15.92 6.75 -0.30
N ASP A 34 -15.29 6.30 -1.39
CA ASP A 34 -13.83 6.39 -1.51
C ASP A 34 -13.42 7.82 -1.91
N LEU A 35 -12.83 8.53 -0.96
CA LEU A 35 -12.33 9.90 -1.13
C LEU A 35 -10.81 9.96 -0.96
N SER A 36 -10.14 8.82 -1.16
CA SER A 36 -8.68 8.64 -1.06
C SER A 36 -7.88 9.60 -1.95
N GLY A 37 -8.36 9.87 -3.16
CA GLY A 37 -7.73 10.76 -4.15
C GLY A 37 -7.66 12.24 -3.77
N VAL A 38 -8.45 12.70 -2.78
CA VAL A 38 -8.53 14.11 -2.35
C VAL A 38 -7.81 14.34 -1.00
N SER A 39 -6.94 13.39 -0.61
CA SER A 39 -6.21 13.41 0.67
C SER A 39 -4.75 13.84 0.50
N ASP A 40 -4.17 14.49 1.52
CA ASP A 40 -2.72 14.73 1.65
C ASP A 40 -1.99 13.38 1.76
N PRO A 41 -1.21 12.96 0.75
CA PRO A 41 -0.52 11.67 0.81
C PRO A 41 0.71 11.73 1.72
N ASN A 42 1.19 12.92 2.07
CA ASN A 42 2.52 13.16 2.66
C ASN A 42 2.49 13.41 4.18
N TYR A 43 1.40 13.06 4.86
CA TYR A 43 1.26 13.30 6.29
C TYR A 43 1.50 12.01 7.10
N PHE A 44 2.67 11.94 7.75
CA PHE A 44 3.13 10.81 8.54
C PHE A 44 3.61 11.29 9.92
N SER A 45 3.59 10.39 10.91
CA SER A 45 4.32 10.60 12.17
C SER A 45 5.84 10.66 11.92
N ILE A 46 6.59 11.14 12.91
CA ILE A 46 8.02 10.80 13.04
C ILE A 46 8.18 9.29 13.31
N PRO A 47 9.39 8.70 13.19
CA PRO A 47 9.66 7.33 13.64
C PRO A 47 9.10 7.09 15.05
N GLN A 48 8.30 6.04 15.22
CA GLN A 48 7.70 5.69 16.51
C GLN A 48 8.53 4.61 17.21
N ASP A 49 9.10 4.94 18.37
CA ASP A 49 9.98 4.03 19.14
C ASP A 49 9.29 2.69 19.45
N TYR A 50 8.04 2.76 19.93
CA TYR A 50 7.21 1.59 20.24
C TYR A 50 6.72 0.79 19.02
N LEU A 51 6.95 1.30 17.80
CA LEU A 51 6.66 0.60 16.54
C LEU A 51 7.95 0.31 15.75
N ASN A 52 9.08 0.16 16.43
CA ASN A 52 10.40 -0.11 15.85
C ASN A 52 10.80 0.89 14.74
N GLY A 53 10.63 2.19 15.02
CA GLY A 53 10.98 3.28 14.11
C GLY A 53 10.04 3.49 12.91
N ARG A 54 8.93 2.75 12.83
CA ARG A 54 7.94 2.91 11.75
C ARG A 54 7.31 4.30 11.74
N LEU A 55 6.95 4.77 10.54
CA LEU A 55 6.16 5.98 10.30
C LEU A 55 4.67 5.60 10.21
N VAL A 56 3.80 6.27 10.95
CA VAL A 56 2.34 6.04 10.95
C VAL A 56 1.69 7.05 10.01
N ARG A 57 1.01 6.57 8.94
CA ARG A 57 0.31 7.42 7.98
C ARG A 57 -0.95 8.01 8.60
N ASN A 58 -1.11 9.32 8.48
CA ASN A 58 -2.19 10.11 9.08
C ASN A 58 -2.90 10.96 8.00
N PRO A 59 -3.71 10.35 7.11
CA PRO A 59 -4.25 11.02 5.94
C PRO A 59 -5.19 12.20 6.29
N ARG A 60 -5.20 13.23 5.44
CA ARG A 60 -5.99 14.46 5.68
C ARG A 60 -6.74 14.87 4.42
N PHE A 61 -8.06 15.00 4.49
CA PHE A 61 -8.87 15.45 3.35
C PHE A 61 -8.86 16.97 3.23
N TYR A 62 -8.75 17.49 2.00
CA TYR A 62 -8.67 18.92 1.68
C TYR A 62 -9.91 19.47 0.94
N GLY A 63 -11.09 18.94 1.19
CA GLY A 63 -12.37 19.56 0.81
C GLY A 63 -13.17 20.04 2.03
N LEU A 64 -14.24 20.78 1.78
CA LEU A 64 -15.16 21.24 2.83
C LEU A 64 -15.74 20.04 3.59
N GLY A 65 -15.72 20.10 4.93
CA GLY A 65 -16.02 18.96 5.81
C GLY A 65 -14.78 18.27 6.39
N GLY A 66 -13.60 18.44 5.77
CA GLY A 66 -12.32 17.97 6.28
C GLY A 66 -12.21 16.44 6.40
N THR A 67 -11.33 15.94 7.28
CA THR A 67 -11.05 14.49 7.45
C THR A 67 -12.29 13.63 7.77
N ALA A 68 -13.40 14.22 8.23
CA ALA A 68 -14.68 13.51 8.40
C ALA A 68 -15.22 12.93 7.08
N MET A 69 -14.73 13.37 5.92
CA MET A 69 -15.08 12.80 4.61
C MET A 69 -14.39 11.45 4.35
N ILE A 70 -13.17 11.24 4.86
CA ILE A 70 -12.35 10.02 4.64
C ILE A 70 -12.35 9.06 5.84
N ASN A 71 -13.31 9.19 6.75
CA ASN A 71 -13.35 8.48 8.03
C ASN A 71 -13.92 7.04 7.97
N GLY A 72 -13.94 6.39 6.80
CA GLY A 72 -14.59 5.06 6.65
C GLY A 72 -16.11 5.04 6.93
N MET A 73 -16.77 6.21 6.95
CA MET A 73 -18.15 6.42 7.44
C MET A 73 -18.31 6.17 8.95
N THR A 74 -17.25 5.94 9.71
CA THR A 74 -17.29 5.59 11.14
C THR A 74 -17.96 6.66 11.98
N ALA A 75 -19.03 6.28 12.69
CA ALA A 75 -19.89 7.18 13.47
C ALA A 75 -20.04 6.70 14.93
N VAL A 76 -18.92 6.43 15.60
CA VAL A 76 -18.90 6.02 17.02
C VAL A 76 -18.55 7.19 17.94
N ALA A 77 -19.07 7.18 19.16
CA ALA A 77 -18.65 8.06 20.23
C ALA A 77 -17.21 7.72 20.70
N PRO A 78 -16.41 8.70 21.14
CA PRO A 78 -15.11 8.45 21.77
C PRO A 78 -15.27 7.64 23.07
N SER A 79 -14.25 6.89 23.48
CA SER A 79 -14.31 6.14 24.74
C SER A 79 -14.56 7.05 25.95
N ARG A 80 -15.65 6.80 26.66
CA ARG A 80 -16.03 7.41 27.95
C ARG A 80 -14.89 7.33 28.95
N TYR A 81 -14.23 6.19 29.07
CA TYR A 81 -13.13 6.00 30.01
C TYR A 81 -11.98 6.98 29.72
N LEU A 82 -11.60 7.11 28.44
CA LEU A 82 -10.55 8.05 28.02
C LEU A 82 -11.00 9.51 28.18
N LEU A 83 -12.25 9.86 27.87
CA LEU A 83 -12.79 11.20 28.12
C LEU A 83 -12.79 11.54 29.61
N ASP A 84 -13.44 10.72 30.44
CA ASP A 84 -13.63 11.00 31.88
C ASP A 84 -12.30 11.04 32.65
N GLN A 85 -11.25 10.37 32.15
CA GLN A 85 -9.88 10.43 32.70
C GLN A 85 -9.02 11.58 32.14
N LEU A 86 -9.01 11.80 30.82
CA LEU A 86 -8.01 12.65 30.16
C LEU A 86 -8.52 14.06 29.87
N TRP A 87 -9.84 14.27 29.84
CA TRP A 87 -10.46 15.56 29.52
C TRP A 87 -10.92 16.30 30.79
N PRO A 88 -10.84 17.66 30.81
CA PRO A 88 -11.21 18.45 31.97
C PRO A 88 -12.72 18.49 32.22
N GLU A 89 -13.14 18.97 33.39
CA GLU A 89 -14.55 19.25 33.70
C GLU A 89 -15.17 20.21 32.66
N GLY A 90 -16.44 19.98 32.29
CA GLY A 90 -17.12 20.68 31.19
C GLY A 90 -16.84 20.09 29.80
N TRP A 91 -16.00 19.05 29.75
CA TRP A 91 -15.54 18.35 28.55
C TRP A 91 -15.50 16.83 28.73
N LYS A 92 -16.10 16.31 29.81
CA LYS A 92 -16.21 14.88 30.11
C LYS A 92 -17.39 14.25 29.37
N TRP A 93 -17.56 12.93 29.49
CA TRP A 93 -18.66 12.22 28.82
C TRP A 93 -20.02 12.84 29.14
N ASN A 94 -20.32 13.05 30.43
CA ASN A 94 -21.62 13.61 30.84
C ASN A 94 -21.86 15.05 30.32
N ASP A 95 -20.81 15.81 30.04
CA ASP A 95 -20.90 17.17 29.47
C ASP A 95 -21.13 17.13 27.96
N LEU A 96 -20.45 16.22 27.25
CA LEU A 96 -20.46 16.14 25.79
C LEU A 96 -21.61 15.28 25.24
N PHE A 97 -22.01 14.21 25.95
CA PHE A 97 -23.01 13.25 25.49
C PHE A 97 -24.35 13.91 25.09
N PRO A 98 -24.93 14.89 25.82
CA PRO A 98 -26.14 15.59 25.37
C PRO A 98 -25.98 16.29 24.02
N TYR A 99 -24.77 16.75 23.67
CA TYR A 99 -24.47 17.34 22.36
C TYR A 99 -24.22 16.28 21.29
N MET A 100 -23.63 15.13 21.65
CA MET A 100 -23.53 13.96 20.77
C MET A 100 -24.93 13.49 20.37
N ILE A 101 -25.85 13.27 21.31
CA ILE A 101 -27.27 12.97 21.02
C ILE A 101 -27.86 14.02 20.07
N LYS A 102 -27.67 15.31 20.36
CA LYS A 102 -28.30 16.40 19.60
C LYS A 102 -27.81 16.55 18.16
N MET A 103 -26.64 16.03 17.78
CA MET A 103 -26.18 16.06 16.38
C MET A 103 -26.76 14.94 15.52
N GLN A 104 -27.24 13.85 16.13
CA GLN A 104 -27.67 12.64 15.43
C GLN A 104 -29.15 12.67 15.02
N ASN A 105 -29.43 12.28 13.78
CA ASN A 105 -30.68 11.63 13.39
C ASN A 105 -30.36 10.16 13.09
N HIS A 106 -30.47 9.34 14.13
CA HIS A 106 -30.15 7.92 14.08
C HIS A 106 -31.37 7.10 13.66
N TYR A 107 -31.19 6.09 12.81
CA TYR A 107 -32.29 5.30 12.27
C TYR A 107 -32.68 4.05 13.08
N CYS A 108 -31.86 3.62 14.04
CA CYS A 108 -32.10 2.45 14.92
C CYS A 108 -32.45 1.13 14.20
N TYR A 109 -31.97 0.88 12.97
CA TYR A 109 -32.29 -0.31 12.18
C TYR A 109 -31.51 -1.58 12.60
N TYR A 110 -31.56 -1.97 13.87
CA TYR A 110 -30.83 -3.16 14.35
C TYR A 110 -31.45 -4.48 13.89
N LEU A 111 -30.72 -5.58 14.07
CA LEU A 111 -31.32 -6.92 14.11
C LEU A 111 -32.40 -7.00 15.19
N PRO A 112 -33.34 -7.98 15.09
CA PRO A 112 -34.31 -8.26 16.14
C PRO A 112 -33.65 -8.33 17.53
N SER A 113 -34.33 -7.81 18.54
CA SER A 113 -33.83 -7.73 19.92
C SER A 113 -33.45 -9.08 20.54
N SER A 114 -33.90 -10.19 19.95
CA SER A 114 -33.47 -11.55 20.30
C SER A 114 -32.01 -11.86 19.93
N ILE A 115 -31.38 -11.08 19.04
CA ILE A 115 -29.97 -11.22 18.63
C ILE A 115 -29.12 -10.10 19.24
N THR A 116 -29.65 -8.88 19.29
CA THR A 116 -28.91 -7.69 19.78
C THR A 116 -29.10 -7.37 21.26
N GLY A 117 -30.16 -7.87 21.90
CA GLY A 117 -30.52 -7.47 23.26
C GLY A 117 -30.99 -6.02 23.40
N ILE A 118 -31.08 -5.26 22.30
CA ILE A 118 -31.49 -3.85 22.25
C ILE A 118 -32.88 -3.75 21.62
N SER A 119 -33.78 -2.99 22.24
CA SER A 119 -35.01 -2.53 21.60
C SER A 119 -34.86 -1.12 21.02
N ASP A 120 -35.77 -0.69 20.14
CA ASP A 120 -35.86 0.70 19.68
C ASP A 120 -35.91 1.70 20.85
N ALA A 121 -36.52 1.33 21.97
CA ALA A 121 -36.59 2.17 23.16
C ALA A 121 -35.22 2.30 23.87
N ASP A 122 -34.33 1.32 23.73
CA ASP A 122 -32.96 1.35 24.25
C ASP A 122 -32.05 2.16 23.33
N CYS A 123 -32.15 1.98 22.00
CA CYS A 123 -31.47 2.85 21.03
C CYS A 123 -31.77 4.34 21.29
N ARG A 124 -33.03 4.68 21.54
CA ARG A 124 -33.46 6.07 21.80
C ARG A 124 -33.02 6.65 23.15
N GLN A 125 -32.35 5.87 24.00
CA GLN A 125 -31.64 6.40 25.17
C GLN A 125 -30.24 6.91 24.81
N TRP A 126 -29.61 6.36 23.76
CA TRP A 126 -28.21 6.64 23.39
C TRP A 126 -28.05 7.34 22.04
N HIS A 127 -29.14 7.54 21.29
CA HIS A 127 -29.11 8.19 19.98
C HIS A 127 -30.21 9.23 19.77
N GLY A 128 -29.84 10.32 19.06
CA GLY A 128 -30.77 11.34 18.61
C GLY A 128 -31.64 10.91 17.44
N LYS A 129 -32.73 11.64 17.19
CA LYS A 129 -33.66 11.42 16.05
C LYS A 129 -33.99 12.69 15.25
N ASP A 130 -33.53 13.84 15.73
CA ASP A 130 -33.90 15.18 15.21
C ASP A 130 -32.65 16.01 14.86
N GLY A 131 -31.46 15.40 14.93
CA GLY A 131 -30.19 16.03 14.56
C GLY A 131 -29.99 16.13 13.04
N PRO A 132 -29.06 16.99 12.58
CA PRO A 132 -28.84 17.19 11.14
C PRO A 132 -27.96 16.11 10.49
N ILE A 133 -27.21 15.30 11.26
CA ILE A 133 -26.38 14.23 10.70
C ILE A 133 -27.15 12.91 10.73
N ASP A 134 -27.42 12.36 9.56
CA ASP A 134 -28.00 11.02 9.38
C ASP A 134 -27.00 9.92 9.79
N ILE A 135 -27.41 9.00 10.67
CA ILE A 135 -26.60 7.84 11.12
C ILE A 135 -27.47 6.58 11.10
N ALA A 136 -26.95 5.48 10.57
CA ALA A 136 -27.58 4.18 10.64
C ALA A 136 -26.56 3.11 11.05
N PRO A 137 -27.01 2.01 11.68
CA PRO A 137 -26.16 0.83 11.81
C PRO A 137 -25.90 0.20 10.44
N PRO A 138 -24.97 -0.77 10.34
CA PRO A 138 -24.80 -1.59 9.14
C PRO A 138 -26.12 -2.25 8.71
N LEU A 139 -26.23 -2.57 7.41
CA LEU A 139 -27.42 -3.22 6.83
C LEU A 139 -27.51 -4.69 7.24
N PHE A 140 -27.82 -4.93 8.52
CA PHE A 140 -27.83 -6.24 9.14
C PHE A 140 -28.67 -7.29 8.40
N GLN A 141 -29.82 -6.90 7.84
CA GLN A 141 -30.69 -7.85 7.12
C GLN A 141 -30.09 -8.33 5.79
N LYS A 142 -28.98 -7.73 5.33
CA LYS A 142 -28.20 -8.16 4.17
C LYS A 142 -26.93 -8.90 4.57
N MET A 143 -26.60 -9.00 5.86
CA MET A 143 -25.37 -9.68 6.29
C MET A 143 -25.47 -11.20 6.19
N PRO A 144 -24.37 -11.89 5.81
CA PRO A 144 -24.33 -13.35 5.81
C PRO A 144 -24.61 -13.92 7.21
N GLN A 145 -25.27 -15.07 7.26
CA GLN A 145 -25.63 -15.73 8.52
C GLN A 145 -24.38 -16.00 9.39
N LEU A 146 -23.26 -16.40 8.79
CA LEU A 146 -22.00 -16.61 9.52
C LEU A 146 -21.49 -15.35 10.26
N LEU A 147 -21.67 -14.14 9.71
CA LEU A 147 -21.32 -12.91 10.43
C LEU A 147 -22.26 -12.63 11.60
N ILE A 148 -23.47 -13.18 11.59
CA ILE A 148 -24.40 -13.14 12.73
C ILE A 148 -23.99 -14.20 13.76
N ASP A 149 -23.55 -15.38 13.31
CA ASP A 149 -23.18 -16.52 14.16
C ASP A 149 -21.86 -16.27 14.91
N ILE A 150 -20.82 -15.77 14.23
CA ILE A 150 -19.56 -15.31 14.84
C ILE A 150 -19.84 -14.31 15.96
N MET A 151 -20.82 -13.42 15.76
CA MET A 151 -21.17 -12.40 16.73
C MET A 151 -21.99 -12.94 17.91
N SER A 152 -22.76 -14.01 17.70
CA SER A 152 -23.37 -14.81 18.76
C SER A 152 -22.30 -15.50 19.63
N GLU A 153 -21.24 -16.03 19.01
CA GLU A 153 -20.12 -16.67 19.71
C GLU A 153 -19.24 -15.66 20.47
N CYS A 154 -18.92 -14.51 19.84
CA CYS A 154 -18.30 -13.37 20.54
C CYS A 154 -19.14 -12.89 21.73
N ASN A 155 -20.48 -12.93 21.62
CA ASN A 155 -21.36 -12.58 22.74
C ASN A 155 -21.15 -13.49 23.95
N THR A 156 -21.07 -14.80 23.72
CA THR A 156 -20.85 -15.77 24.80
C THR A 156 -19.45 -15.71 25.41
N SER A 157 -18.45 -15.25 24.64
CA SER A 157 -17.04 -15.32 25.03
C SER A 157 -16.52 -14.05 25.73
N ILE A 158 -16.77 -12.87 25.14
CA ILE A 158 -16.25 -11.57 25.63
C ILE A 158 -17.34 -10.50 25.80
N GLY A 159 -18.60 -10.86 25.51
CA GLY A 159 -19.74 -9.95 25.53
C GLY A 159 -19.94 -9.23 24.20
N PHE A 160 -21.17 -9.29 23.67
CA PHE A 160 -21.57 -8.49 22.53
C PHE A 160 -22.23 -7.22 23.03
N MET A 161 -21.70 -6.12 22.53
CA MET A 161 -22.21 -4.79 22.73
C MET A 161 -22.90 -4.37 21.43
N ALA A 162 -24.22 -4.49 21.42
CA ALA A 162 -25.00 -4.16 20.23
C ALA A 162 -24.98 -2.65 19.88
N ASP A 163 -24.52 -1.78 20.79
CA ASP A 163 -24.10 -0.43 20.45
C ASP A 163 -22.92 0.09 21.30
N TYR A 164 -21.87 0.63 20.64
CA TYR A 164 -20.70 1.22 21.28
C TYR A 164 -20.97 2.58 21.94
N ASP A 165 -22.00 3.31 21.50
CA ASP A 165 -22.38 4.59 22.09
C ASP A 165 -23.11 4.42 23.44
N ASN A 166 -23.33 3.17 23.88
CA ASN A 166 -23.86 2.85 25.21
C ASN A 166 -22.97 3.46 26.31
N PRO A 167 -23.49 4.40 27.13
CA PRO A 167 -22.71 5.10 28.15
C PRO A 167 -22.32 4.23 29.36
N THR A 168 -22.82 2.99 29.45
CA THR A 168 -22.66 2.11 30.62
C THR A 168 -21.64 0.98 30.42
N ASN A 169 -21.41 0.54 29.18
CA ASN A 169 -20.37 -0.41 28.81
C ASN A 169 -19.85 -0.05 27.41
N GLN A 170 -18.53 -0.01 27.24
CA GLN A 170 -17.84 0.24 25.97
C GLN A 170 -16.75 -0.83 25.68
N TYR A 171 -16.94 -2.03 26.24
CA TYR A 171 -16.04 -3.17 26.12
C TYR A 171 -16.80 -4.39 25.59
N GLY A 172 -16.26 -5.02 24.55
CA GLY A 172 -16.85 -6.17 23.86
C GLY A 172 -16.80 -6.02 22.34
N CYS A 173 -17.30 -7.03 21.62
CA CYS A 173 -17.50 -6.95 20.18
C CYS A 173 -18.72 -6.07 19.85
N TYR A 174 -18.68 -5.31 18.76
CA TYR A 174 -19.79 -4.46 18.34
C TYR A 174 -19.77 -4.26 16.81
N PHE A 175 -20.92 -3.86 16.25
CA PHE A 175 -20.97 -3.38 14.88
C PHE A 175 -20.83 -1.86 14.85
N GLN A 176 -19.87 -1.37 14.06
CA GLN A 176 -19.57 0.04 13.97
C GLN A 176 -20.74 0.81 13.33
N GLN A 177 -21.26 1.81 14.03
CA GLN A 177 -22.26 2.75 13.53
C GLN A 177 -21.72 3.57 12.34
N GLN A 178 -22.60 3.96 11.41
CA GLN A 178 -22.19 4.53 10.12
C GLN A 178 -22.93 5.83 9.77
N PHE A 179 -22.20 6.84 9.31
CA PHE A 179 -22.73 8.08 8.72
C PHE A 179 -23.41 7.78 7.38
N ARG A 180 -24.66 7.32 7.44
CA ARG A 180 -25.45 6.81 6.32
C ARG A 180 -26.85 7.39 6.34
N LYS A 181 -27.31 7.77 5.16
CA LYS A 181 -28.63 8.37 4.90
C LYS A 181 -29.47 7.43 4.04
N PRO A 182 -30.49 6.76 4.59
CA PRO A 182 -31.41 5.92 3.82
C PRO A 182 -32.24 6.75 2.83
N ALA A 183 -32.43 6.23 1.61
CA ALA A 183 -33.31 6.84 0.62
C ALA A 183 -34.78 6.84 1.08
N ASN A 184 -35.21 5.77 1.74
CA ASN A 184 -36.49 5.67 2.43
C ASN A 184 -36.27 5.50 3.94
N LYS A 185 -36.52 6.57 4.70
CA LYS A 185 -36.35 6.65 6.16
C LYS A 185 -37.25 5.72 6.99
N SER A 186 -38.20 5.03 6.36
CA SER A 186 -39.10 4.06 7.01
C SER A 186 -38.79 2.60 6.66
N ASP A 187 -37.78 2.35 5.83
CA ASP A 187 -37.42 1.02 5.33
C ASP A 187 -35.96 0.69 5.71
N PRO A 188 -35.73 -0.27 6.63
CA PRO A 188 -34.38 -0.62 7.08
C PRO A 188 -33.53 -1.30 6.01
N GLN A 189 -34.12 -1.79 4.91
CA GLN A 189 -33.39 -2.39 3.79
C GLN A 189 -33.05 -1.39 2.68
N SER A 190 -33.52 -0.14 2.81
CA SER A 190 -33.39 0.91 1.80
C SER A 190 -31.92 1.17 1.45
N PRO A 191 -31.58 1.44 0.17
CA PRO A 191 -30.24 1.89 -0.19
C PRO A 191 -29.87 3.16 0.57
N THR A 192 -28.60 3.26 0.96
CA THR A 192 -28.06 4.36 1.77
C THR A 192 -26.94 5.08 1.04
N ILE A 193 -26.91 6.41 1.11
CA ILE A 193 -25.76 7.23 0.67
C ILE A 193 -24.92 7.68 1.87
N ARG A 194 -23.71 8.19 1.65
CA ARG A 194 -22.88 8.78 2.71
C ARG A 194 -23.56 10.04 3.29
N ALA A 195 -23.68 10.10 4.61
CA ALA A 195 -23.95 11.36 5.30
C ALA A 195 -22.62 12.07 5.60
N SER A 196 -22.61 13.40 5.54
CA SER A 196 -21.41 14.19 5.88
C SER A 196 -21.73 15.44 6.71
N THR A 197 -20.73 15.94 7.44
CA THR A 197 -20.86 17.22 8.17
C THR A 197 -20.99 18.42 7.24
N TRP A 198 -20.46 18.33 6.02
CA TRP A 198 -20.66 19.31 4.95
C TRP A 198 -22.12 19.35 4.50
N GLU A 199 -22.69 18.21 4.13
CA GLU A 199 -24.09 18.09 3.73
C GLU A 199 -25.04 18.52 4.85
N ALA A 200 -24.82 18.01 6.07
CA ALA A 200 -25.69 18.24 7.23
C ALA A 200 -25.74 19.70 7.70
N TYR A 201 -24.67 20.48 7.53
CA TYR A 201 -24.57 21.82 8.13
C TYR A 201 -24.31 22.97 7.17
N LEU A 202 -23.78 22.75 5.96
CA LEU A 202 -23.28 23.84 5.11
C LEU A 202 -23.77 23.78 3.66
N ARG A 203 -23.99 22.59 3.10
CA ARG A 203 -24.53 22.43 1.74
C ARG A 203 -25.92 23.08 1.65
N GLY A 204 -26.11 23.96 0.66
CA GLY A 204 -27.36 24.71 0.47
C GLY A 204 -27.66 25.81 1.51
N VAL A 205 -26.75 26.12 2.44
CA VAL A 205 -26.96 27.20 3.42
C VAL A 205 -26.63 28.56 2.80
N ASP A 206 -27.61 29.17 2.14
CA ASP A 206 -27.55 30.57 1.73
C ASP A 206 -28.13 31.47 2.85
N ARG A 207 -27.29 32.34 3.43
CA ARG A 207 -27.69 33.31 4.45
C ARG A 207 -26.87 34.60 4.33
N PRO A 208 -27.50 35.79 4.33
CA PRO A 208 -26.79 37.06 4.10
C PRO A 208 -25.78 37.43 5.21
N ASN A 209 -25.87 36.80 6.39
CA ASN A 209 -24.96 36.99 7.50
C ASN A 209 -23.86 35.90 7.59
N LEU A 210 -23.80 34.95 6.64
CA LEU A 210 -22.74 33.94 6.55
C LEU A 210 -21.92 34.14 5.28
N ARG A 211 -20.60 34.28 5.41
CA ARG A 211 -19.66 34.22 4.29
C ARG A 211 -18.71 33.06 4.52
N ILE A 212 -18.63 32.16 3.54
CA ILE A 212 -17.63 31.09 3.50
C ILE A 212 -16.58 31.49 2.47
N LEU A 213 -15.31 31.42 2.84
CA LEU A 213 -14.19 31.38 1.89
C LEU A 213 -13.59 29.99 1.96
N ASP A 214 -13.82 29.23 0.90
CA ASP A 214 -13.13 27.98 0.60
C ASP A 214 -11.71 28.27 0.11
N SER A 215 -10.83 27.27 0.04
CA SER A 215 -9.43 27.44 -0.40
C SER A 215 -8.67 28.57 0.32
N ALA A 216 -9.04 28.86 1.58
CA ALA A 216 -8.52 29.94 2.42
C ALA A 216 -7.69 29.38 3.57
N THR A 217 -6.37 29.32 3.41
CA THR A 217 -5.47 28.77 4.44
C THR A 217 -5.18 29.80 5.54
N VAL A 218 -5.74 29.60 6.73
CA VAL A 218 -5.32 30.37 7.94
C VAL A 218 -3.86 30.08 8.26
N LEU A 219 -3.05 31.13 8.35
CA LEU A 219 -1.61 31.04 8.62
C LEU A 219 -1.28 31.27 10.10
N LYS A 220 -1.90 32.28 10.71
CA LYS A 220 -1.77 32.58 12.14
C LYS A 220 -2.94 33.43 12.68
N LEU A 221 -3.10 33.43 13.98
CA LEU A 221 -3.95 34.35 14.74
C LEU A 221 -3.25 35.72 14.90
N VAL A 222 -4.05 36.75 15.21
CA VAL A 222 -3.60 38.12 15.50
C VAL A 222 -4.11 38.50 16.89
N PHE A 223 -3.21 38.75 17.83
CA PHE A 223 -3.51 39.18 19.19
C PHE A 223 -3.36 40.69 19.37
N ASP A 224 -3.97 41.25 20.42
CA ASP A 224 -3.74 42.65 20.81
C ASP A 224 -2.34 42.81 21.41
N ASP A 225 -1.52 43.71 20.87
CA ASP A 225 -0.21 44.02 21.46
C ASP A 225 -0.31 44.61 22.88
N ASN A 226 -1.47 45.18 23.24
CA ASN A 226 -1.74 45.69 24.60
C ASN A 226 -2.37 44.64 25.53
N ASP A 227 -2.87 43.52 24.98
CA ASP A 227 -3.54 42.46 25.74
C ASP A 227 -3.41 41.11 25.00
N PRO A 228 -2.34 40.34 25.25
CA PRO A 228 -2.10 39.08 24.54
C PRO A 228 -3.15 38.00 24.83
N THR A 229 -4.09 38.22 25.76
CA THR A 229 -5.24 37.32 25.97
C THR A 229 -6.34 37.51 24.92
N LYS A 230 -6.36 38.64 24.22
CA LYS A 230 -7.39 39.00 23.23
C LYS A 230 -6.93 38.71 21.79
N CYS A 231 -7.44 37.63 21.21
CA CYS A 231 -7.35 37.40 19.77
C CYS A 231 -8.32 38.34 19.03
N LYS A 232 -7.78 39.22 18.17
CA LYS A 232 -8.51 40.20 17.37
C LYS A 232 -8.82 39.73 15.96
N GLY A 233 -8.17 38.68 15.46
CA GLY A 233 -8.31 38.29 14.06
C GLY A 233 -7.38 37.17 13.62
N VAL A 234 -7.30 36.98 12.31
CA VAL A 234 -6.46 35.96 11.66
C VAL A 234 -5.81 36.51 10.40
N VAL A 235 -4.57 36.09 10.15
CA VAL A 235 -3.91 36.22 8.85
C VAL A 235 -4.14 34.93 8.08
N TYR A 236 -4.61 35.05 6.84
CA TYR A 236 -4.89 33.92 5.96
C TYR A 236 -4.40 34.19 4.54
N GLU A 237 -4.05 33.13 3.83
CA GLU A 237 -3.84 33.13 2.40
C GLU A 237 -5.15 32.75 1.71
N TYR A 238 -5.47 33.44 0.61
CA TYR A 238 -6.60 33.11 -0.27
C TYR A 238 -6.24 33.52 -1.71
N LYS A 239 -6.33 32.56 -2.65
CA LYS A 239 -6.06 32.78 -4.08
C LYS A 239 -4.70 33.44 -4.37
N GLY A 240 -3.67 33.02 -3.62
CA GLY A 240 -2.28 33.49 -3.74
C GLY A 240 -1.99 34.83 -3.06
N GLN A 241 -2.96 35.42 -2.35
CA GLN A 241 -2.81 36.71 -1.67
C GLN A 241 -2.99 36.57 -0.16
N ILE A 242 -2.25 37.38 0.60
CA ILE A 242 -2.33 37.41 2.07
C ILE A 242 -3.32 38.49 2.52
N TYR A 243 -4.27 38.09 3.36
CA TYR A 243 -5.28 38.97 3.94
C TYR A 243 -5.29 38.87 5.47
N THR A 244 -5.83 39.90 6.12
CA THR A 244 -6.12 39.89 7.55
C THR A 244 -7.61 40.09 7.76
N ALA A 245 -8.28 39.15 8.44
CA ALA A 245 -9.65 39.30 8.91
C ALA A 245 -9.64 39.73 10.38
N VAL A 246 -10.44 40.74 10.73
CA VAL A 246 -10.60 41.23 12.11
C VAL A 246 -11.98 40.83 12.63
N ALA A 247 -12.02 40.12 13.75
CA ALA A 247 -13.25 39.73 14.43
C ALA A 247 -13.70 40.85 15.38
N ARG A 248 -14.98 41.24 15.29
CA ARG A 248 -15.58 42.22 16.23
C ARG A 248 -16.02 41.61 17.56
N LYS A 249 -16.17 40.28 17.60
CA LYS A 249 -16.66 39.53 18.76
C LYS A 249 -15.59 38.54 19.23
N GLU A 250 -15.44 37.42 18.53
CA GLU A 250 -14.57 36.31 18.88
C GLU A 250 -13.96 35.67 17.63
N VAL A 251 -12.78 35.06 17.77
CA VAL A 251 -12.17 34.15 16.79
C VAL A 251 -12.27 32.74 17.36
N ILE A 252 -12.87 31.81 16.62
CA ILE A 252 -12.98 30.41 17.04
C ILE A 252 -12.14 29.55 16.09
N LEU A 253 -11.08 28.94 16.62
CA LEU A 253 -10.16 28.09 15.86
C LEU A 253 -10.62 26.63 15.94
N SER A 254 -10.93 26.04 14.79
CA SER A 254 -11.31 24.63 14.67
C SER A 254 -10.72 24.04 13.38
N ALA A 255 -9.39 23.91 13.34
CA ALA A 255 -8.63 23.51 12.15
C ALA A 255 -8.20 22.03 12.20
N GLY A 256 -8.95 21.21 12.95
CA GLY A 256 -8.61 19.80 13.22
C GLY A 256 -7.39 19.63 14.15
N VAL A 257 -7.12 18.37 14.51
CA VAL A 257 -6.11 17.99 15.52
C VAL A 257 -4.69 18.42 15.17
N PHE A 258 -4.33 18.46 13.88
CA PHE A 258 -2.99 18.82 13.42
C PHE A 258 -2.78 20.31 13.16
N SER A 259 -3.73 20.97 12.48
CA SER A 259 -3.52 22.37 12.08
C SER A 259 -3.83 23.35 13.20
N THR A 260 -4.69 23.00 14.17
CA THR A 260 -4.98 23.83 15.35
C THR A 260 -3.73 24.12 16.19
N PRO A 261 -2.96 23.13 16.69
CA PRO A 261 -1.74 23.39 17.44
C PRO A 261 -0.67 24.08 16.58
N LYS A 262 -0.56 23.74 15.28
CA LYS A 262 0.36 24.42 14.37
C LYS A 262 0.04 25.92 14.23
N ILE A 263 -1.23 26.29 14.05
CA ILE A 263 -1.67 27.69 13.96
C ILE A 263 -1.40 28.41 15.28
N LEU A 264 -1.71 27.80 16.43
CA LEU A 264 -1.41 28.37 17.75
C LEU A 264 0.10 28.64 17.90
N GLN A 265 0.96 27.66 17.59
CA GLN A 265 2.41 27.78 17.65
C GLN A 265 2.93 28.90 16.72
N LEU A 266 2.50 28.95 15.46
CA LEU A 266 2.82 30.03 14.51
C LEU A 266 2.30 31.41 14.93
N SER A 267 1.38 31.46 15.90
CA SER A 267 0.82 32.68 16.50
C SER A 267 1.49 33.07 17.81
N GLY A 268 2.52 32.34 18.27
CA GLY A 268 3.19 32.59 19.53
C GLY A 268 2.54 31.92 20.76
N VAL A 269 1.60 30.99 20.56
CA VAL A 269 0.94 30.26 21.66
C VAL A 269 1.41 28.81 21.66
N GLY A 270 2.23 28.44 22.65
CA GLY A 270 2.78 27.09 22.74
C GLY A 270 4.02 26.96 23.65
N PRO A 271 4.79 25.87 23.55
CA PRO A 271 5.97 25.66 24.38
C PRO A 271 7.06 26.67 24.03
N LYS A 272 7.46 27.53 24.98
CA LYS A 272 8.44 28.61 24.76
C LYS A 272 9.75 28.12 24.14
N ALA A 273 10.27 26.99 24.64
CA ALA A 273 11.47 26.34 24.15
C ALA A 273 11.40 25.86 22.68
N TRP A 274 10.20 25.72 22.10
CA TRP A 274 10.02 25.41 20.67
C TRP A 274 9.88 26.69 19.83
N LEU A 275 9.33 27.76 20.40
CA LEU A 275 8.98 28.99 19.68
C LEU A 275 10.15 29.99 19.59
N GLU A 276 10.91 30.17 20.67
CA GLU A 276 12.04 31.13 20.69
C GLU A 276 13.15 30.81 19.67
N PRO A 277 13.61 29.56 19.51
CA PRO A 277 14.64 29.24 18.51
C PRO A 277 14.18 29.45 17.06
N LEU A 278 12.87 29.46 16.82
CA LEU A 278 12.25 29.70 15.50
C LEU A 278 11.96 31.19 15.25
N GLY A 279 12.33 32.09 16.18
CA GLY A 279 12.09 33.53 16.06
C GLY A 279 10.62 33.94 16.20
N VAL A 280 9.75 33.05 16.71
CA VAL A 280 8.34 33.35 16.92
C VAL A 280 8.17 34.12 18.23
N LYS A 281 7.68 35.36 18.17
CA LYS A 281 7.34 36.17 19.36
C LYS A 281 6.34 35.39 20.23
N LEU A 282 6.76 35.03 21.45
CA LEU A 282 5.89 34.41 22.43
C LEU A 282 4.75 35.36 22.81
N VAL A 283 3.51 34.88 22.70
CA VAL A 283 2.28 35.55 23.13
C VAL A 283 1.78 34.93 24.43
N ALA A 284 1.74 33.59 24.49
CA ALA A 284 1.39 32.85 25.70
C ALA A 284 2.14 31.51 25.75
N GLU A 285 2.82 31.23 26.86
CA GLU A 285 3.44 29.93 27.07
C GLU A 285 2.39 28.88 27.44
N ASN A 286 2.30 27.81 26.66
CA ASN A 286 1.50 26.64 26.98
C ASN A 286 2.21 25.37 26.51
N SER A 287 2.74 24.62 27.48
CA SER A 287 3.57 23.43 27.26
C SER A 287 2.82 22.21 26.70
N GLN A 288 1.49 22.28 26.58
CA GLN A 288 0.62 21.22 26.07
C GLN A 288 0.27 21.39 24.58
N VAL A 289 0.47 22.56 23.98
CA VAL A 289 0.10 22.80 22.57
C VAL A 289 0.98 21.99 21.63
N GLY A 290 0.37 21.02 20.94
CA GLY A 290 1.06 20.08 20.05
C GLY A 290 1.56 18.81 20.75
N LYS A 291 1.09 18.54 21.98
CA LYS A 291 1.28 17.26 22.68
C LYS A 291 -0.04 16.51 22.82
N ASN A 292 0.03 15.30 23.37
CA ASN A 292 -1.12 14.46 23.72
C ASN A 292 -2.04 14.19 22.51
N PHE A 293 -1.43 14.02 21.33
CA PHE A 293 -2.13 13.38 20.22
C PHE A 293 -2.42 11.94 20.62
N LEU A 294 -3.70 11.59 20.62
CA LEU A 294 -4.20 10.24 20.83
C LEU A 294 -4.70 9.75 19.47
N ASP A 295 -4.20 8.61 19.04
CA ASP A 295 -4.61 7.92 17.83
C ASP A 295 -5.19 6.56 18.23
N GLU A 296 -6.15 6.06 17.47
CA GLU A 296 -6.78 4.78 17.74
C GLU A 296 -6.10 3.69 16.91
N MET A 297 -5.41 2.77 17.57
CA MET A 297 -4.70 1.69 16.88
C MET A 297 -5.71 0.68 16.31
N ALA A 298 -6.01 0.80 15.02
CA ALA A 298 -6.74 -0.21 14.28
C ALA A 298 -5.86 -1.46 14.08
N LEU A 299 -6.09 -2.49 14.89
CA LEU A 299 -5.58 -3.84 14.64
C LEU A 299 -6.62 -4.59 13.79
N TYR A 300 -6.27 -4.94 12.56
CA TYR A 300 -7.13 -5.70 11.67
C TYR A 300 -6.87 -7.19 11.85
N THR A 301 -7.83 -7.90 12.44
CA THR A 301 -7.84 -9.37 12.50
C THR A 301 -8.62 -9.91 11.31
N ALA A 302 -8.05 -10.83 10.56
CA ALA A 302 -8.71 -11.55 9.49
C ALA A 302 -9.07 -12.96 9.97
N PHE A 303 -10.25 -13.44 9.57
CA PHE A 303 -10.74 -14.78 9.87
C PHE A 303 -11.13 -15.47 8.56
N GLU A 304 -10.84 -16.76 8.46
CA GLU A 304 -11.29 -17.60 7.35
C GLU A 304 -12.68 -18.19 7.63
N THR A 305 -13.47 -18.42 6.58
CA THR A 305 -14.82 -18.97 6.68
C THR A 305 -14.90 -20.31 5.96
N THR A 306 -15.40 -21.34 6.64
CA THR A 306 -15.61 -22.67 6.05
C THR A 306 -16.80 -22.74 5.08
N GLU A 307 -17.56 -21.64 4.97
CA GLU A 307 -18.70 -21.47 4.08
C GLU A 307 -18.46 -20.28 3.14
N GLU A 308 -18.95 -20.40 1.91
CA GLU A 308 -18.92 -19.32 0.91
C GLU A 308 -19.95 -18.25 1.29
N LEU A 309 -19.48 -17.03 1.63
CA LEU A 309 -20.37 -15.94 2.01
C LEU A 309 -21.00 -15.29 0.76
N PRO A 310 -22.33 -15.05 0.74
CA PRO A 310 -22.95 -14.26 -0.31
C PRO A 310 -22.33 -12.85 -0.31
N ALA A 311 -21.97 -12.38 -1.50
CA ALA A 311 -21.40 -11.05 -1.69
C ALA A 311 -22.33 -9.98 -1.11
N LEU A 312 -21.83 -9.27 -0.10
CA LEU A 312 -22.51 -8.11 0.48
C LEU A 312 -22.67 -7.03 -0.60
N PRO A 313 -23.87 -6.45 -0.79
CA PRO A 313 -24.06 -5.39 -1.77
C PRO A 313 -23.44 -4.07 -1.28
N TRP A 314 -22.15 -3.93 -1.53
CA TRP A 314 -21.51 -2.70 -1.98
C TRP A 314 -21.26 -2.85 -3.48
N GLY A 315 -21.33 -1.76 -4.24
CA GLY A 315 -21.51 -1.76 -5.70
C GLY A 315 -20.62 -2.77 -6.43
N ALA A 316 -21.25 -3.79 -7.05
CA ALA A 316 -20.56 -4.83 -7.77
C ALA A 316 -20.72 -4.62 -9.29
N ASP A 317 -19.59 -4.44 -9.97
CA ASP A 317 -19.25 -5.29 -11.12
C ASP A 317 -17.72 -5.41 -11.21
N THR A 318 -17.24 -6.55 -11.71
CA THR A 318 -15.86 -7.02 -11.54
C THR A 318 -14.96 -6.74 -12.74
N CYS A 319 -13.65 -6.46 -12.48
CA CYS A 319 -12.49 -6.95 -13.26
C CYS A 319 -11.10 -6.45 -12.74
N GLY A 320 -10.27 -7.32 -12.12
CA GLY A 320 -8.80 -7.39 -12.46
C GLY A 320 -7.65 -7.50 -11.40
N TRP A 321 -7.07 -8.72 -11.24
CA TRP A 321 -5.68 -9.22 -10.86
C TRP A 321 -4.67 -8.39 -9.99
N LEU A 322 -3.86 -8.87 -9.00
CA LEU A 322 -3.64 -10.13 -8.20
C LEU A 322 -2.10 -10.58 -8.07
N LEU A 323 -1.29 -10.47 -6.95
CA LEU A 323 0.26 -10.42 -6.76
C LEU A 323 0.86 -11.74 -6.23
N ASN A 324 2.11 -12.17 -6.51
CA ASN A 324 3.19 -11.67 -7.40
C ASN A 324 4.33 -12.65 -7.57
N SER A 325 4.87 -12.72 -8.78
CA SER A 325 6.02 -13.55 -9.11
C SER A 325 6.83 -13.06 -10.32
N GLY A 326 6.89 -11.74 -10.57
CA GLY A 326 7.25 -11.22 -11.91
C GLY A 326 8.57 -10.46 -12.12
N LEU A 327 9.19 -9.84 -11.11
CA LEU A 327 10.17 -8.76 -11.36
C LEU A 327 11.63 -9.04 -10.95
N LYS A 328 12.31 -9.87 -11.77
CA LYS A 328 13.79 -9.97 -11.82
C LYS A 328 14.42 -8.73 -12.49
N GLU A 329 14.21 -7.54 -11.92
CA GLU A 329 14.84 -6.33 -12.45
C GLU A 329 16.37 -6.45 -12.43
N ARG A 330 17.01 -6.07 -13.54
CA ARG A 330 18.47 -6.09 -13.79
C ARG A 330 19.19 -7.44 -13.84
N SER A 331 18.56 -8.54 -13.43
CA SER A 331 19.18 -9.87 -13.47
C SER A 331 19.59 -10.32 -14.89
N ALA A 332 18.84 -9.88 -15.91
CA ALA A 332 19.20 -10.11 -17.33
C ALA A 332 20.53 -9.42 -17.73
N GLY A 333 20.86 -8.27 -17.13
CA GLY A 333 22.09 -7.54 -17.44
C GLY A 333 23.35 -8.35 -17.10
N SER A 334 23.34 -9.03 -15.94
CA SER A 334 24.42 -9.93 -15.52
C SER A 334 24.63 -11.09 -16.49
N ILE A 335 23.52 -11.74 -16.90
CA ILE A 335 23.54 -12.85 -17.85
C ILE A 335 24.08 -12.39 -19.21
N MET A 336 23.57 -11.27 -19.74
CA MET A 336 23.99 -10.75 -21.04
C MET A 336 25.46 -10.33 -21.03
N ALA A 337 25.93 -9.62 -19.99
CA ALA A 337 27.32 -9.20 -19.88
C ALA A 337 28.28 -10.40 -19.79
N ALA A 338 27.89 -11.45 -19.07
CA ALA A 338 28.64 -12.70 -18.99
C ALA A 338 28.64 -13.45 -20.34
N ARG A 339 27.49 -13.71 -20.95
CA ARG A 339 27.42 -14.46 -22.22
C ARG A 339 28.10 -13.72 -23.39
N LEU A 340 27.92 -12.40 -23.51
CA LEU A 340 28.57 -11.62 -24.57
C LEU A 340 30.08 -11.48 -24.43
N SER A 341 30.62 -11.70 -23.21
CA SER A 341 32.07 -11.71 -22.96
C SER A 341 32.70 -13.11 -23.01
N GLU A 342 31.92 -14.18 -23.18
CA GLU A 342 32.43 -15.56 -23.30
C GLU A 342 33.36 -15.75 -24.52
N PRO A 343 33.05 -15.25 -25.73
CA PRO A 343 33.95 -15.36 -26.88
C PRO A 343 35.16 -14.41 -26.71
N PRO A 344 36.39 -14.92 -26.48
CA PRO A 344 37.54 -14.06 -26.27
C PRO A 344 37.87 -13.29 -27.56
N ASN A 345 38.26 -12.02 -27.40
CA ASN A 345 38.68 -11.11 -28.47
C ASN A 345 37.63 -10.78 -29.56
N GLN A 346 36.42 -11.33 -29.50
CA GLN A 346 35.35 -10.99 -30.46
C GLN A 346 34.69 -9.65 -30.10
N TRP A 347 34.32 -9.47 -28.84
CA TRP A 347 33.61 -8.29 -28.34
C TRP A 347 34.27 -7.74 -27.07
N SER A 348 34.17 -6.42 -26.87
CA SER A 348 34.48 -5.75 -25.61
C SER A 348 33.17 -5.28 -24.96
N VAL A 349 32.87 -5.76 -23.76
CA VAL A 349 31.60 -5.55 -23.05
C VAL A 349 31.81 -4.53 -21.93
N LEU A 350 30.93 -3.54 -21.84
CA LEU A 350 30.82 -2.61 -20.71
C LEU A 350 29.44 -2.79 -20.06
N ALA A 351 29.42 -3.28 -18.82
CA ALA A 351 28.24 -3.29 -17.98
C ALA A 351 28.25 -2.05 -17.06
N LEU A 352 27.11 -1.38 -16.95
CA LEU A 352 26.89 -0.23 -16.08
C LEU A 352 25.71 -0.56 -15.16
N ASP A 353 25.90 -0.53 -13.85
CA ASP A 353 24.81 -0.64 -12.87
C ASP A 353 24.90 0.50 -11.86
N ARG A 354 23.75 1.05 -11.48
CA ARG A 354 23.61 2.09 -10.45
C ARG A 354 23.91 1.57 -9.04
N GLY A 355 23.75 0.27 -8.80
CA GLY A 355 24.03 -0.33 -7.49
C GLY A 355 25.51 -0.48 -7.19
N SER A 356 25.89 -0.56 -5.91
CA SER A 356 27.29 -0.74 -5.48
C SER A 356 27.69 -2.23 -5.38
N THR A 357 29.01 -2.49 -5.34
CA THR A 357 29.58 -3.77 -4.86
C THR A 357 29.88 -3.79 -3.37
N SER A 358 29.97 -2.63 -2.70
CA SER A 358 30.30 -2.51 -1.28
C SER A 358 29.16 -2.83 -0.32
N ASP A 359 27.93 -2.80 -0.82
CA ASP A 359 26.70 -2.73 -0.02
C ASP A 359 26.06 -4.12 0.06
N MET A 360 26.85 -5.13 0.44
CA MET A 360 26.41 -6.51 0.61
C MET A 360 26.98 -7.11 1.91
N THR A 361 26.13 -7.33 2.89
CA THR A 361 26.44 -8.10 4.11
C THR A 361 26.23 -9.60 3.87
N GLU A 362 26.58 -10.44 4.86
CA GLU A 362 26.17 -11.86 4.85
C GLU A 362 24.68 -12.02 5.16
N GLU A 363 24.12 -11.19 6.06
CA GLU A 363 22.69 -11.19 6.44
C GLU A 363 21.75 -10.86 5.25
N GLU A 364 22.19 -10.01 4.32
CA GLU A 364 21.46 -9.69 3.09
C GLU A 364 21.47 -10.84 2.06
N GLN A 365 22.41 -11.78 2.16
CA GLN A 365 22.40 -13.00 1.34
C GLN A 365 21.35 -14.00 1.85
N ASP A 366 21.15 -14.06 3.17
CA ASP A 366 20.18 -14.94 3.85
C ASP A 366 18.74 -14.39 3.84
N GLY A 367 18.54 -13.11 3.50
CA GLY A 367 17.25 -12.59 3.03
C GLY A 367 16.52 -11.63 3.96
N ASP A 368 17.22 -10.88 4.83
CA ASP A 368 16.62 -9.68 5.43
C ASP A 368 16.35 -8.62 4.34
N LEU A 369 15.07 -8.22 4.21
CA LEU A 369 14.59 -7.29 3.19
C LEU A 369 14.48 -5.84 3.69
N SER A 370 14.76 -5.60 4.98
CA SER A 370 14.41 -4.37 5.69
C SER A 370 15.29 -3.16 5.35
N GLY A 371 16.55 -3.38 4.96
CA GLY A 371 17.53 -2.31 4.71
C GLY A 371 17.76 -1.89 3.24
N VAL A 372 17.62 -2.79 2.28
CA VAL A 372 18.26 -2.67 0.95
C VAL A 372 17.31 -2.46 -0.24
N SER A 373 16.02 -2.29 0.04
CA SER A 373 15.00 -2.03 -0.99
C SER A 373 14.70 -0.53 -1.12
N ASP A 374 14.47 0.00 -2.33
CA ASP A 374 14.15 1.43 -2.49
C ASP A 374 12.97 1.84 -1.59
N PRO A 375 13.14 2.80 -0.67
CA PRO A 375 12.03 3.32 0.11
C PRO A 375 11.06 4.18 -0.73
N ASN A 376 11.42 4.60 -1.95
CA ASN A 376 10.69 5.62 -2.72
C ASN A 376 9.88 5.10 -3.91
N TYR A 377 9.99 3.82 -4.30
CA TYR A 377 9.25 3.31 -5.46
C TYR A 377 7.85 2.82 -5.08
N PHE A 378 6.87 3.68 -5.35
CA PHE A 378 5.45 3.39 -5.26
C PHE A 378 4.76 3.62 -6.61
N SER A 379 3.57 3.03 -6.77
CA SER A 379 2.61 3.47 -7.79
C SER A 379 2.12 4.91 -7.51
N ILE A 380 1.43 5.51 -8.47
CA ILE A 380 0.46 6.59 -8.17
C ILE A 380 -0.68 6.03 -7.29
N PRO A 381 -1.55 6.86 -6.66
CA PRO A 381 -2.79 6.36 -6.07
C PRO A 381 -3.50 5.42 -7.05
N GLN A 382 -3.92 4.24 -6.59
CA GLN A 382 -4.59 3.26 -7.42
C GLN A 382 -6.09 3.32 -7.16
N ASP A 383 -6.85 3.78 -8.15
CA ASP A 383 -8.29 4.00 -8.05
C ASP A 383 -9.01 2.71 -7.61
N TYR A 384 -8.66 1.57 -8.23
CA TYR A 384 -9.20 0.24 -7.88
C TYR A 384 -8.63 -0.38 -6.59
N LEU A 385 -7.81 0.34 -5.82
CA LEU A 385 -7.27 -0.09 -4.52
C LEU A 385 -7.45 0.99 -3.44
N ASN A 386 -8.56 1.72 -3.47
CA ASN A 386 -8.91 2.77 -2.49
C ASN A 386 -7.81 3.85 -2.37
N GLY A 387 -7.28 4.29 -3.53
CA GLY A 387 -6.19 5.26 -3.65
C GLY A 387 -4.88 4.85 -2.97
N ARG A 388 -4.68 3.57 -2.66
CA ARG A 388 -3.44 3.08 -2.06
C ARG A 388 -2.24 3.33 -2.99
N LEU A 389 -1.12 3.69 -2.37
CA LEU A 389 0.19 3.64 -3.01
C LEU A 389 0.73 2.21 -2.88
N VAL A 390 0.81 1.48 -3.98
CA VAL A 390 1.36 0.11 -4.00
C VAL A 390 2.88 0.20 -3.97
N ARG A 391 3.50 -0.35 -2.93
CA ARG A 391 4.96 -0.40 -2.82
C ARG A 391 5.52 -1.39 -3.85
N ASN A 392 6.50 -0.93 -4.62
CA ASN A 392 7.17 -1.71 -5.66
C ASN A 392 8.66 -1.90 -5.28
N PRO A 393 8.98 -2.79 -4.32
CA PRO A 393 10.32 -2.92 -3.73
C PRO A 393 11.35 -3.44 -4.75
N ARG A 394 12.54 -2.83 -4.75
CA ARG A 394 13.63 -3.13 -5.70
C ARG A 394 14.97 -3.01 -5.03
N PHE A 395 15.92 -3.87 -5.43
CA PHE A 395 17.28 -3.83 -4.92
C PHE A 395 18.15 -2.79 -5.65
N TYR A 396 19.06 -2.16 -4.91
CA TYR A 396 20.03 -1.20 -5.45
C TYR A 396 21.49 -1.69 -5.36
N GLY A 397 21.72 -2.94 -5.77
CA GLY A 397 23.05 -3.55 -5.94
C GLY A 397 23.14 -4.41 -7.21
N LEU A 398 24.34 -4.91 -7.51
CA LEU A 398 24.55 -5.84 -8.63
C LEU A 398 23.74 -7.14 -8.46
N GLY A 399 23.30 -7.71 -9.58
CA GLY A 399 22.35 -8.84 -9.60
C GLY A 399 20.88 -8.43 -9.54
N GLY A 400 20.60 -7.21 -9.09
CA GLY A 400 19.26 -6.60 -9.07
C GLY A 400 18.30 -7.32 -8.14
N THR A 401 16.99 -7.32 -8.46
CA THR A 401 15.95 -7.82 -7.55
C THR A 401 16.08 -9.32 -7.23
N ALA A 402 16.88 -10.11 -7.98
CA ALA A 402 17.24 -11.47 -7.60
C ALA A 402 18.00 -11.57 -6.26
N MET A 403 18.58 -10.48 -5.76
CA MET A 403 19.20 -10.40 -4.43
C MET A 403 18.16 -10.34 -3.30
N ILE A 404 16.94 -9.86 -3.55
CA ILE A 404 15.89 -9.64 -2.53
C ILE A 404 14.58 -10.42 -2.80
N ASN A 405 14.55 -11.28 -3.82
CA ASN A 405 13.36 -12.07 -4.13
C ASN A 405 13.18 -13.22 -3.11
N GLY A 406 11.97 -13.80 -3.07
CA GLY A 406 11.66 -15.01 -2.28
C GLY A 406 12.30 -16.30 -2.79
N MET A 407 13.36 -16.21 -3.62
CA MET A 407 14.09 -17.31 -4.24
C MET A 407 13.27 -18.28 -5.11
N THR A 408 11.95 -18.10 -5.29
CA THR A 408 11.08 -18.94 -6.14
C THR A 408 11.69 -19.21 -7.52
N ALA A 409 11.89 -20.48 -7.84
CA ALA A 409 12.31 -20.97 -9.15
C ALA A 409 11.15 -21.76 -9.77
N VAL A 410 10.51 -21.18 -10.79
CA VAL A 410 9.46 -21.82 -11.59
C VAL A 410 9.60 -21.35 -13.04
N ALA A 411 9.26 -22.22 -13.98
CA ALA A 411 9.02 -21.87 -15.38
C ALA A 411 7.73 -21.02 -15.51
N PRO A 412 7.60 -20.21 -16.57
CA PRO A 412 6.31 -19.59 -16.92
C PRO A 412 5.26 -20.66 -17.27
N SER A 413 3.98 -20.31 -17.20
CA SER A 413 2.92 -21.18 -17.73
C SER A 413 3.13 -21.46 -19.22
N ARG A 414 3.16 -22.75 -19.58
CA ARG A 414 3.23 -23.19 -20.97
C ARG A 414 2.06 -22.69 -21.79
N TYR A 415 0.85 -22.69 -21.23
CA TYR A 415 -0.34 -22.16 -21.91
C TYR A 415 -0.15 -20.67 -22.25
N LEU A 416 0.38 -19.88 -21.32
CA LEU A 416 0.66 -18.45 -21.52
C LEU A 416 1.68 -18.22 -22.66
N LEU A 417 2.77 -18.98 -22.70
CA LEU A 417 3.74 -18.90 -23.81
C LEU A 417 3.12 -19.36 -25.14
N ASP A 418 2.50 -20.54 -25.16
CA ASP A 418 2.01 -21.17 -26.39
C ASP A 418 0.84 -20.37 -27.00
N GLN A 419 -0.01 -19.72 -26.20
CA GLN A 419 -1.13 -18.91 -26.69
C GLN A 419 -0.80 -17.42 -26.89
N LEU A 420 -0.14 -16.75 -25.92
CA LEU A 420 -0.07 -15.28 -25.88
C LEU A 420 1.24 -14.69 -26.40
N TRP A 421 2.35 -15.45 -26.41
CA TRP A 421 3.64 -14.96 -26.89
C TRP A 421 3.81 -15.14 -28.40
N PRO A 422 4.67 -14.35 -29.07
CA PRO A 422 4.93 -14.46 -30.50
C PRO A 422 5.67 -15.76 -30.87
N GLU A 423 5.63 -16.10 -32.16
CA GLU A 423 6.49 -17.15 -32.75
C GLU A 423 7.98 -16.91 -32.44
N GLY A 424 8.72 -17.98 -32.18
CA GLY A 424 10.11 -17.93 -31.72
C GLY A 424 10.28 -17.64 -30.22
N TRP A 425 9.18 -17.45 -29.48
CA TRP A 425 9.15 -17.32 -28.02
C TRP A 425 8.09 -18.24 -27.37
N LYS A 426 7.67 -19.30 -28.08
CA LYS A 426 6.76 -20.31 -27.55
C LYS A 426 7.48 -21.22 -26.55
N TRP A 427 6.77 -22.10 -25.85
CA TRP A 427 7.38 -23.00 -24.87
C TRP A 427 8.53 -23.81 -25.47
N ASN A 428 8.34 -24.39 -26.65
CA ASN A 428 9.36 -25.20 -27.32
C ASN A 428 10.62 -24.42 -27.72
N ASP A 429 10.51 -23.11 -27.94
CA ASP A 429 11.63 -22.24 -28.27
C ASP A 429 12.46 -21.89 -27.02
N LEU A 430 11.77 -21.64 -25.89
CA LEU A 430 12.37 -21.15 -24.65
C LEU A 430 12.83 -22.27 -23.71
N PHE A 431 12.14 -23.41 -23.68
CA PHE A 431 12.43 -24.52 -22.77
C PHE A 431 13.89 -25.02 -22.86
N PRO A 432 14.52 -25.18 -24.04
CA PRO A 432 15.95 -25.51 -24.11
C PRO A 432 16.87 -24.50 -23.41
N TYR A 433 16.50 -23.22 -23.38
CA TYR A 433 17.23 -22.17 -22.65
C TYR A 433 16.93 -22.18 -21.15
N MET A 434 15.70 -22.55 -20.76
CA MET A 434 15.35 -22.80 -19.36
C MET A 434 16.22 -23.93 -18.81
N ILE A 435 16.27 -25.10 -19.47
CA ILE A 435 17.20 -26.20 -19.12
C ILE A 435 18.65 -25.71 -19.03
N LYS A 436 19.16 -25.02 -20.07
CA LYS A 436 20.56 -24.58 -20.17
C LYS A 436 21.00 -23.61 -19.05
N MET A 437 20.07 -22.91 -18.41
CA MET A 437 20.36 -22.01 -17.30
C MET A 437 20.60 -22.74 -15.98
N GLN A 438 19.99 -23.92 -15.79
CA GLN A 438 19.90 -24.61 -14.50
C GLN A 438 21.08 -25.55 -14.25
N ASN A 439 21.62 -25.49 -13.03
CA ASN A 439 22.20 -26.63 -12.34
C ASN A 439 21.26 -27.02 -11.20
N HIS A 440 20.28 -27.87 -11.52
CA HIS A 440 19.31 -28.35 -10.57
C HIS A 440 19.86 -29.52 -9.74
N TYR A 441 19.76 -29.42 -8.42
CA TYR A 441 19.99 -30.53 -7.50
C TYR A 441 18.68 -31.29 -7.35
N CYS A 442 18.52 -32.42 -8.06
CA CYS A 442 17.30 -33.24 -8.03
C CYS A 442 17.10 -34.00 -6.69
N TYR A 443 17.22 -33.32 -5.55
CA TYR A 443 17.02 -33.86 -4.20
C TYR A 443 15.54 -33.85 -3.82
N TYR A 444 14.69 -34.41 -4.69
CA TYR A 444 13.28 -34.56 -4.37
C TYR A 444 13.12 -35.52 -3.19
N LEU A 445 11.97 -35.43 -2.54
CA LEU A 445 11.47 -36.40 -1.56
C LEU A 445 11.81 -37.85 -1.94
N PRO A 446 11.88 -38.77 -0.95
CA PRO A 446 11.86 -40.20 -1.25
C PRO A 446 10.71 -40.48 -2.23
N SER A 447 11.01 -41.21 -3.30
CA SER A 447 10.11 -41.39 -4.46
C SER A 447 8.74 -41.98 -4.11
N SER A 448 8.58 -42.52 -2.90
CA SER A 448 7.31 -42.90 -2.28
C SER A 448 6.32 -41.75 -2.04
N MET A 449 6.78 -40.49 -1.99
CA MET A 449 5.93 -39.31 -1.75
C MET A 449 5.68 -38.48 -3.01
N THR A 450 6.66 -38.40 -3.92
CA THR A 450 6.57 -37.64 -5.19
C THR A 450 6.19 -38.48 -6.40
N GLY A 451 6.42 -39.80 -6.37
CA GLY A 451 6.25 -40.68 -7.52
C GLY A 451 7.33 -40.55 -8.61
N ILE A 452 8.41 -39.80 -8.36
CA ILE A 452 9.42 -39.45 -9.37
C ILE A 452 10.83 -39.91 -8.97
N SER A 453 11.61 -40.33 -9.96
CA SER A 453 13.02 -40.66 -9.81
C SER A 453 13.93 -39.52 -10.30
N ASP A 454 15.20 -39.53 -9.89
CA ASP A 454 16.26 -38.66 -10.43
C ASP A 454 16.31 -38.67 -11.97
N ALA A 455 15.97 -39.79 -12.61
CA ALA A 455 15.97 -39.92 -14.06
C ALA A 455 14.80 -39.15 -14.71
N ASP A 456 13.67 -39.02 -14.01
CA ASP A 456 12.51 -38.27 -14.50
C ASP A 456 12.71 -36.77 -14.27
N CYS A 457 13.27 -36.34 -13.14
CA CYS A 457 13.68 -34.95 -12.90
C CYS A 457 14.54 -34.39 -14.05
N ARG A 458 15.49 -35.18 -14.56
CA ARG A 458 16.40 -34.76 -15.64
C ARG A 458 15.74 -34.60 -17.01
N GLN A 459 14.44 -34.88 -17.14
CA GLN A 459 13.66 -34.55 -18.33
C GLN A 459 13.28 -33.05 -18.38
N TRP A 460 13.15 -32.40 -17.22
CA TRP A 460 12.75 -30.99 -17.12
C TRP A 460 13.80 -30.07 -16.47
N HIS A 461 14.93 -30.63 -16.02
CA HIS A 461 15.95 -29.87 -15.29
C HIS A 461 17.38 -30.06 -15.77
N GLY A 462 18.06 -28.94 -15.99
CA GLY A 462 19.50 -28.89 -16.30
C GLY A 462 20.40 -29.27 -15.12
N LYS A 463 21.64 -29.64 -15.41
CA LYS A 463 22.67 -29.99 -14.41
C LYS A 463 24.04 -29.31 -14.63
N ASP A 464 24.17 -28.57 -15.72
CA ASP A 464 25.44 -28.00 -16.20
C ASP A 464 25.35 -26.47 -16.37
N GLY A 465 24.20 -25.87 -16.01
CA GLY A 465 23.97 -24.43 -16.04
C GLY A 465 24.63 -23.69 -14.87
N PRO A 466 24.79 -22.36 -14.97
CA PRO A 466 25.46 -21.57 -13.93
C PRO A 466 24.57 -21.22 -12.72
N ILE A 467 23.23 -21.30 -12.84
CA ILE A 467 22.33 -21.01 -11.71
C ILE A 467 22.01 -22.29 -10.97
N ASP A 468 22.48 -22.38 -9.73
CA ASP A 468 22.12 -23.42 -8.77
C ASP A 468 20.62 -23.32 -8.39
N ILE A 469 19.88 -24.44 -8.47
CA ILE A 469 18.47 -24.55 -8.03
C ILE A 469 18.33 -25.82 -7.21
N ALA A 470 17.65 -25.76 -6.07
CA ALA A 470 17.35 -26.90 -5.23
C ALA A 470 15.87 -26.90 -4.78
N PRO A 471 15.27 -28.08 -4.54
CA PRO A 471 13.99 -28.19 -3.85
C PRO A 471 14.12 -27.84 -2.35
N PRO A 472 13.01 -27.66 -1.61
CA PRO A 472 13.05 -27.36 -0.17
C PRO A 472 13.64 -28.51 0.66
N LEU A 473 14.10 -28.22 1.89
CA LEU A 473 14.74 -29.20 2.77
C LEU A 473 13.70 -30.05 3.51
N PHE A 474 13.17 -31.05 2.82
CA PHE A 474 12.04 -31.87 3.29
C PHE A 474 12.18 -32.47 4.70
N GLU A 475 13.37 -32.91 5.13
CA GLU A 475 13.58 -33.47 6.48
C GLU A 475 13.49 -32.42 7.60
N LYS A 476 13.47 -31.13 7.27
CA LYS A 476 13.30 -30.01 8.20
C LYS A 476 11.89 -29.41 8.19
N MET A 477 11.03 -29.84 7.26
CA MET A 477 9.65 -29.36 7.23
C MET A 477 8.82 -29.93 8.40
N PRO A 478 7.99 -29.09 9.05
CA PRO A 478 7.04 -29.56 10.05
C PRO A 478 6.06 -30.59 9.47
N GLN A 479 5.68 -31.57 10.29
CA GLN A 479 4.73 -32.63 9.90
C GLN A 479 3.41 -32.06 9.34
N LEU A 480 2.91 -30.98 9.94
CA LEU A 480 1.73 -30.24 9.46
C LEU A 480 1.82 -29.88 7.96
N LEU A 481 2.98 -29.45 7.46
CA LEU A 481 3.14 -29.10 6.03
C LEU A 481 3.13 -30.35 5.14
N ILE A 482 3.64 -31.48 5.63
CA ILE A 482 3.58 -32.77 4.92
C ILE A 482 2.12 -33.23 4.83
N ASP A 483 1.36 -33.10 5.92
CA ASP A 483 -0.04 -33.50 5.99
C ASP A 483 -0.94 -32.64 5.10
N ILE A 484 -0.72 -31.31 5.06
CA ILE A 484 -1.40 -30.40 4.12
C ILE A 484 -1.14 -30.80 2.67
N MET A 485 0.07 -31.22 2.30
CA MET A 485 0.35 -31.69 0.93
C MET A 485 -0.30 -33.04 0.62
N ASN A 486 -0.43 -33.92 1.59
CA ASN A 486 -1.17 -35.18 1.42
C ASN A 486 -2.67 -34.91 1.17
N GLU A 487 -3.28 -34.01 1.95
CA GLU A 487 -4.68 -33.61 1.78
C GLU A 487 -4.93 -32.83 0.48
N CYS A 488 -3.97 -31.99 0.07
CA CYS A 488 -4.06 -31.29 -1.21
C CYS A 488 -3.89 -32.24 -2.40
N ASN A 489 -3.04 -33.27 -2.28
CA ASN A 489 -2.88 -34.33 -3.29
C ASN A 489 -4.20 -35.10 -3.50
N THR A 490 -4.88 -35.49 -2.41
CA THR A 490 -6.18 -36.16 -2.51
C THR A 490 -7.28 -35.25 -3.05
N SER A 491 -7.18 -33.94 -2.83
CA SER A 491 -8.23 -32.97 -3.21
C SER A 491 -8.13 -32.46 -4.66
N ILE A 492 -6.96 -32.00 -5.09
CA ILE A 492 -6.74 -31.39 -6.43
C ILE A 492 -5.62 -32.05 -7.24
N GLY A 493 -4.96 -33.07 -6.68
CA GLY A 493 -3.81 -33.73 -7.28
C GLY A 493 -2.48 -33.08 -6.92
N PHE A 494 -1.48 -33.92 -6.67
CA PHE A 494 -0.09 -33.50 -6.54
C PHE A 494 0.56 -33.35 -7.91
N MET A 495 1.01 -32.14 -8.19
CA MET A 495 1.90 -31.84 -9.30
C MET A 495 3.33 -32.04 -8.82
N THR A 496 3.98 -33.10 -9.30
CA THR A 496 5.34 -33.42 -8.83
C THR A 496 6.38 -32.37 -9.21
N ASP A 497 6.20 -31.73 -10.36
CA ASP A 497 7.06 -30.64 -10.77
C ASP A 497 6.29 -29.60 -11.62
N TYR A 498 6.49 -28.31 -11.35
CA TYR A 498 5.86 -27.22 -12.09
C TYR A 498 6.51 -26.99 -13.47
N ASP A 499 7.79 -27.33 -13.64
CA ASP A 499 8.50 -27.21 -14.92
C ASP A 499 8.12 -28.35 -15.88
N ASN A 500 7.29 -29.32 -15.45
CA ASN A 500 6.73 -30.36 -16.31
C ASN A 500 5.71 -29.78 -17.34
N PRO A 501 5.99 -29.83 -18.65
CA PRO A 501 5.14 -29.24 -19.69
C PRO A 501 3.83 -29.97 -19.97
N THR A 502 3.55 -31.09 -19.28
CA THR A 502 2.34 -31.91 -19.50
C THR A 502 1.23 -31.65 -18.49
N ASN A 503 1.57 -31.22 -17.28
CA ASN A 503 0.61 -30.79 -16.27
C ASN A 503 1.23 -29.70 -15.38
N GLN A 504 0.62 -28.52 -15.37
CA GLN A 504 0.99 -27.40 -14.49
C GLN A 504 -0.11 -27.06 -13.46
N TYR A 505 -1.02 -28.01 -13.19
CA TYR A 505 -2.16 -27.88 -12.29
C TYR A 505 -2.05 -28.88 -11.12
N GLY A 506 -2.35 -28.40 -9.91
CA GLY A 506 -2.28 -29.17 -8.66
C GLY A 506 -1.43 -28.49 -7.58
N CYS A 507 -1.28 -29.15 -6.43
CA CYS A 507 -0.35 -28.73 -5.37
C CYS A 507 1.07 -29.23 -5.66
N TYR A 508 2.08 -28.40 -5.40
CA TYR A 508 3.50 -28.74 -5.61
C TYR A 508 4.38 -28.11 -4.55
N PHE A 509 5.58 -28.67 -4.37
CA PHE A 509 6.63 -28.03 -3.56
C PHE A 509 7.45 -27.08 -4.43
N GLN A 510 7.47 -25.81 -4.04
CA GLN A 510 8.12 -24.76 -4.81
C GLN A 510 9.66 -24.89 -4.79
N GLN A 511 10.28 -25.07 -5.96
CA GLN A 511 11.75 -25.06 -6.10
C GLN A 511 12.33 -23.67 -5.82
N GLN A 512 13.62 -23.61 -5.49
CA GLN A 512 14.27 -22.39 -5.01
C GLN A 512 15.66 -22.19 -5.64
N PHE A 513 15.96 -20.94 -6.01
CA PHE A 513 17.27 -20.45 -6.42
C PHE A 513 18.24 -20.46 -5.23
N ARG A 514 18.73 -21.66 -4.91
CA ARG A 514 19.54 -21.98 -3.74
C ARG A 514 20.68 -22.94 -4.12
N LYS A 515 21.81 -22.75 -3.46
CA LYS A 515 23.04 -23.50 -3.65
C LYS A 515 23.42 -24.24 -2.36
N PRO A 516 23.42 -25.59 -2.34
CA PRO A 516 23.95 -26.36 -1.23
C PRO A 516 25.43 -26.03 -0.98
N VAL A 517 25.80 -25.83 0.28
CA VAL A 517 27.20 -25.62 0.70
C VAL A 517 28.03 -26.88 0.41
N ASN A 518 27.47 -28.05 0.69
CA ASN A 518 27.99 -29.35 0.28
C ASN A 518 27.11 -29.94 -0.83
N LYS A 519 27.61 -29.90 -2.07
CA LYS A 519 26.92 -30.40 -3.28
C LYS A 519 26.72 -31.92 -3.35
N SER A 520 27.15 -32.68 -2.33
CA SER A 520 26.95 -34.13 -2.25
C SER A 520 25.99 -34.54 -1.12
N ASP A 521 25.46 -33.57 -0.37
CA ASP A 521 24.62 -33.80 0.80
C ASP A 521 23.26 -33.08 0.59
N PRO A 522 22.16 -33.83 0.46
CA PRO A 522 20.84 -33.24 0.24
C PRO A 522 20.30 -32.47 1.45
N GLN A 523 20.87 -32.67 2.64
CA GLN A 523 20.49 -31.93 3.86
C GLN A 523 21.41 -30.75 4.19
N SER A 524 22.38 -30.48 3.32
CA SER A 524 23.33 -29.39 3.46
C SER A 524 22.60 -28.05 3.60
N PRO A 525 23.06 -27.13 4.48
CA PRO A 525 22.60 -25.75 4.45
C PRO A 525 22.82 -25.15 3.05
N THR A 526 21.93 -24.25 2.66
CA THR A 526 21.92 -23.63 1.34
C THR A 526 22.10 -22.12 1.44
N ILE A 527 22.81 -21.53 0.48
CA ILE A 527 22.89 -20.06 0.29
C ILE A 527 22.09 -19.64 -0.95
N ARG A 528 21.69 -18.36 -1.02
CA ARG A 528 20.99 -17.77 -2.18
C ARG A 528 21.81 -17.90 -3.47
N ALA A 529 21.17 -18.37 -4.55
CA ALA A 529 21.76 -18.39 -5.89
C ALA A 529 21.28 -17.18 -6.72
N SER A 530 22.06 -16.09 -6.72
CA SER A 530 21.74 -14.89 -7.51
C SER A 530 22.40 -14.88 -8.89
N THR A 531 21.92 -14.02 -9.80
CA THR A 531 22.58 -13.84 -11.10
C THR A 531 23.92 -13.13 -11.02
N TRP A 532 24.19 -12.38 -9.94
CA TRP A 532 25.52 -11.84 -9.67
C TRP A 532 26.50 -12.98 -9.36
N GLU A 533 26.14 -13.84 -8.40
CA GLU A 533 26.92 -15.03 -8.00
C GLU A 533 27.19 -15.97 -9.17
N ALA A 534 26.14 -16.29 -9.95
CA ALA A 534 26.20 -17.28 -11.02
C ALA A 534 26.97 -16.82 -12.28
N TYR A 535 26.96 -15.53 -12.60
CA TYR A 535 27.43 -15.04 -13.90
C TYR A 535 28.56 -14.01 -13.86
N LEU A 536 28.74 -13.26 -12.77
CA LEU A 536 29.69 -12.13 -12.74
C LEU A 536 30.69 -12.16 -11.56
N ARG A 537 30.32 -12.70 -10.39
CA ARG A 537 31.24 -12.74 -9.23
C ARG A 537 32.48 -13.57 -9.57
N GLY A 538 33.66 -12.99 -9.35
CA GLY A 538 34.95 -13.64 -9.67
C GLY A 538 35.27 -13.77 -11.16
N VAL A 539 34.41 -13.27 -12.07
CA VAL A 539 34.65 -13.35 -13.52
C VAL A 539 35.64 -12.27 -13.95
N HIS A 540 36.92 -12.65 -14.01
CA HIS A 540 37.99 -11.79 -14.50
C HIS A 540 38.28 -12.10 -15.99
N ARG A 541 37.70 -11.31 -16.89
CA ARG A 541 37.93 -11.39 -18.34
C ARG A 541 38.44 -10.05 -18.88
N PRO A 542 39.53 -10.00 -19.67
CA PRO A 542 40.13 -8.74 -20.12
C PRO A 542 39.22 -7.94 -21.08
N ASN A 543 38.19 -8.57 -21.64
CA ASN A 543 37.21 -7.96 -22.52
C ASN A 543 35.88 -7.61 -21.83
N LEU A 544 35.75 -7.81 -20.50
CA LEU A 544 34.59 -7.41 -19.71
C LEU A 544 34.98 -6.33 -18.70
N ARG A 545 34.30 -5.18 -18.77
CA ARG A 545 34.37 -4.14 -17.74
C ARG A 545 33.02 -3.98 -17.09
N ILE A 546 32.97 -4.02 -15.77
CA ILE A 546 31.79 -3.73 -14.96
C ILE A 546 32.08 -2.40 -14.24
N LEU A 547 31.14 -1.47 -14.30
CA LEU A 547 31.10 -0.29 -13.44
C LEU A 547 29.84 -0.37 -12.58
N ASP A 548 30.06 -0.51 -11.28
CA ASP A 548 29.08 -0.27 -10.23
C ASP A 548 28.91 1.24 -9.99
N SER A 549 27.92 1.63 -9.20
CA SER A 549 27.60 3.05 -8.91
C SER A 549 27.52 3.96 -10.15
N ALA A 550 27.09 3.40 -11.29
CA ALA A 550 27.03 4.04 -12.61
C ALA A 550 25.57 4.14 -13.09
N THR A 551 24.93 5.29 -12.89
CA THR A 551 23.54 5.52 -13.33
C THR A 551 23.47 5.92 -14.80
N VAL A 552 22.96 5.04 -15.68
CA VAL A 552 22.59 5.42 -17.06
C VAL A 552 21.45 6.44 -17.03
N LEU A 553 21.63 7.57 -17.71
CA LEU A 553 20.68 8.68 -17.76
C LEU A 553 19.86 8.69 -19.05
N LYS A 554 20.52 8.49 -20.20
CA LYS A 554 19.88 8.40 -21.52
C LYS A 554 20.76 7.68 -22.55
N LEU A 555 20.16 7.23 -23.63
CA LEU A 555 20.81 6.78 -24.86
C LEU A 555 21.32 7.98 -25.67
N VAL A 556 22.25 7.69 -26.60
CA VAL A 556 22.78 8.63 -27.60
C VAL A 556 22.55 8.03 -28.98
N PHE A 557 21.83 8.73 -29.85
CA PHE A 557 21.54 8.32 -31.23
C PHE A 557 22.43 9.06 -32.24
N ASP A 558 22.51 8.57 -33.48
CA ASP A 558 23.13 9.31 -34.58
C ASP A 558 22.22 10.47 -35.02
N ASP A 559 22.74 11.70 -35.02
CA ASP A 559 21.98 12.86 -35.53
C ASP A 559 21.62 12.72 -37.02
N ASN A 560 22.35 11.90 -37.78
CA ASN A 560 22.06 11.61 -39.19
C ASN A 560 21.19 10.36 -39.39
N ASP A 561 21.02 9.54 -38.35
CA ASP A 561 20.27 8.28 -38.40
C ASP A 561 19.68 7.96 -37.00
N PRO A 562 18.48 8.48 -36.67
CA PRO A 562 17.86 8.26 -35.38
C PRO A 562 17.51 6.80 -35.09
N THR A 563 17.60 5.89 -36.07
CA THR A 563 17.43 4.45 -35.81
C THR A 563 18.66 3.83 -35.13
N LYS A 564 19.81 4.51 -35.19
CA LYS A 564 21.10 4.00 -34.73
C LYS A 564 21.51 4.56 -33.36
N CYS A 565 21.29 3.77 -32.32
CA CYS A 565 21.86 4.03 -31.01
C CYS A 565 23.39 3.84 -31.03
N LYS A 566 24.15 4.89 -30.72
CA LYS A 566 25.61 4.92 -30.67
C LYS A 566 26.18 4.70 -29.27
N GLY A 567 25.39 4.85 -28.21
CA GLY A 567 25.95 4.85 -26.86
C GLY A 567 24.98 5.30 -25.78
N VAL A 568 25.53 5.60 -24.61
CA VAL A 568 24.80 6.05 -23.42
C VAL A 568 25.53 7.19 -22.71
N VAL A 569 24.76 8.14 -22.17
CA VAL A 569 25.21 9.09 -21.15
C VAL A 569 24.92 8.48 -19.78
N TYR A 570 25.91 8.47 -18.91
CA TYR A 570 25.78 7.94 -17.55
C TYR A 570 26.49 8.85 -16.54
N GLU A 571 25.98 8.87 -15.32
CA GLU A 571 26.63 9.43 -14.15
C GLU A 571 27.47 8.31 -13.49
N TYR A 572 28.68 8.65 -13.05
CA TYR A 572 29.54 7.78 -12.25
C TYR A 572 30.35 8.63 -11.27
N LYS A 573 30.21 8.36 -9.97
CA LYS A 573 30.94 9.06 -8.88
C LYS A 573 30.83 10.58 -8.94
N GLY A 574 29.62 11.08 -9.22
CA GLY A 574 29.28 12.50 -9.29
C GLY A 574 29.64 13.20 -10.61
N GLN A 575 30.15 12.46 -11.60
CA GLN A 575 30.57 13.01 -12.90
C GLN A 575 29.81 12.39 -14.07
N ILE A 576 29.56 13.18 -15.11
CA ILE A 576 28.84 12.74 -16.30
C ILE A 576 29.84 12.27 -17.37
N TYR A 577 29.62 11.06 -17.87
CA TYR A 577 30.40 10.42 -18.92
C TYR A 577 29.52 10.01 -20.09
N THR A 578 30.14 9.75 -21.24
CA THR A 578 29.49 9.13 -22.41
C THR A 578 30.27 7.89 -22.83
N ALA A 579 29.61 6.74 -22.91
CA ALA A 579 30.17 5.52 -23.48
C ALA A 579 29.63 5.30 -24.89
N VAL A 580 30.49 4.93 -25.83
CA VAL A 580 30.14 4.67 -27.24
C VAL A 580 30.25 3.18 -27.53
N ALA A 581 29.16 2.59 -28.03
CA ALA A 581 29.11 1.20 -28.47
C ALA A 581 29.47 1.10 -29.96
N ARG A 582 30.38 0.17 -30.31
CA ARG A 582 30.74 -0.12 -31.71
C ARG A 582 29.76 -1.09 -32.42
N LYS A 583 28.82 -1.65 -31.67
CA LYS A 583 27.88 -2.68 -32.12
C LYS A 583 26.47 -2.30 -31.69
N GLU A 584 26.13 -2.57 -30.43
CA GLU A 584 24.78 -2.44 -29.90
C GLU A 584 24.81 -1.86 -28.49
N VAL A 585 23.70 -1.23 -28.09
CA VAL A 585 23.41 -0.88 -26.70
C VAL A 585 22.22 -1.73 -26.27
N ILE A 586 22.42 -2.60 -25.28
CA ILE A 586 21.38 -3.48 -24.76
C ILE A 586 20.89 -2.88 -23.45
N LEU A 587 19.60 -2.52 -23.39
CA LEU A 587 18.97 -2.09 -22.15
C LEU A 587 18.53 -3.32 -21.35
N SER A 588 18.90 -3.35 -20.06
CA SER A 588 18.48 -4.38 -19.11
C SER A 588 18.18 -3.77 -17.74
N ALA A 589 17.67 -2.54 -17.71
CA ALA A 589 17.57 -1.73 -16.49
C ALA A 589 16.38 -2.10 -15.57
N GLY A 590 15.58 -3.10 -15.93
CA GLY A 590 14.32 -3.46 -15.27
C GLY A 590 13.10 -2.80 -15.91
N VAL A 591 11.90 -3.28 -15.56
CA VAL A 591 10.62 -2.93 -16.23
C VAL A 591 10.29 -1.44 -16.14
N PHE A 592 10.70 -0.74 -15.08
CA PHE A 592 10.44 0.69 -14.89
C PHE A 592 11.56 1.58 -15.42
N SER A 593 12.82 1.20 -15.23
CA SER A 593 13.96 2.04 -15.63
C SER A 593 14.19 2.01 -17.14
N THR A 594 13.90 0.90 -17.81
CA THR A 594 14.04 0.75 -19.27
C THR A 594 13.14 1.74 -20.04
N PRO A 595 11.80 1.79 -19.84
CA PRO A 595 10.96 2.79 -20.51
C PRO A 595 11.30 4.21 -20.09
N LYS A 596 11.68 4.47 -18.83
CA LYS A 596 12.16 5.78 -18.38
C LYS A 596 13.41 6.24 -19.16
N ILE A 597 14.40 5.37 -19.34
CA ILE A 597 15.61 5.67 -20.12
C ILE A 597 15.25 5.92 -21.59
N LEU A 598 14.39 5.10 -22.20
CA LEU A 598 13.91 5.30 -23.57
C LEU A 598 13.21 6.66 -23.74
N GLN A 599 12.28 6.98 -22.84
CA GLN A 599 11.54 8.24 -22.81
C GLN A 599 12.47 9.45 -22.65
N LEU A 600 13.41 9.43 -21.70
CA LEU A 600 14.44 10.47 -21.52
C LEU A 600 15.42 10.58 -22.72
N SER A 601 15.42 9.58 -23.60
CA SER A 601 16.20 9.55 -24.84
C SER A 601 15.40 9.98 -26.08
N GLY A 602 14.13 10.37 -25.92
CA GLY A 602 13.25 10.75 -27.04
C GLY A 602 12.57 9.57 -27.74
N VAL A 603 12.60 8.36 -27.17
CA VAL A 603 11.89 7.18 -27.69
C VAL A 603 10.67 6.91 -26.82
N GLY A 604 9.49 7.25 -27.31
CA GLY A 604 8.24 7.05 -26.54
C GLY A 604 7.04 7.85 -27.04
N PRO A 605 5.99 8.00 -26.22
CA PRO A 605 4.77 8.70 -26.62
C PRO A 605 5.03 10.20 -26.82
N LYS A 606 4.96 10.68 -28.05
CA LYS A 606 5.27 12.08 -28.43
C LYS A 606 4.54 13.11 -27.56
N ALA A 607 3.24 12.90 -27.35
CA ALA A 607 2.38 13.76 -26.53
C ALA A 607 2.80 13.87 -25.06
N TRP A 608 3.56 12.90 -24.51
CA TRP A 608 4.11 12.96 -23.16
C TRP A 608 5.48 13.67 -23.13
N LEU A 609 6.25 13.57 -24.21
CA LEU A 609 7.66 13.95 -24.26
C LEU A 609 7.89 15.39 -24.78
N GLU A 610 7.14 15.84 -25.78
CA GLU A 610 7.29 17.19 -26.33
C GLU A 610 7.01 18.32 -25.31
N PRO A 611 5.95 18.26 -24.47
CA PRO A 611 5.69 19.28 -23.45
C PRO A 611 6.79 19.39 -22.39
N LEU A 612 7.59 18.32 -22.21
CA LEU A 612 8.72 18.26 -21.29
C LEU A 612 10.05 18.72 -21.94
N GLY A 613 10.02 19.20 -23.19
CA GLY A 613 11.20 19.66 -23.92
C GLY A 613 12.13 18.55 -24.40
N VAL A 614 11.69 17.29 -24.42
CA VAL A 614 12.48 16.16 -24.91
C VAL A 614 12.41 16.11 -26.43
N LYS A 615 13.56 16.23 -27.12
CA LYS A 615 13.67 16.01 -28.58
C LYS A 615 13.25 14.58 -28.91
N ILE A 616 12.19 14.41 -29.69
CA ILE A 616 11.73 13.11 -30.16
C ILE A 616 12.74 12.53 -31.14
N VAL A 617 13.15 11.28 -30.89
CA VAL A 617 13.99 10.44 -31.75
C VAL A 617 13.11 9.46 -32.51
N ALA A 618 12.19 8.79 -31.80
CA ALA A 618 11.21 7.89 -32.39
C ALA A 618 9.91 7.93 -31.59
N GLU A 619 8.79 8.22 -32.25
CA GLU A 619 7.48 8.12 -31.62
C GLU A 619 7.10 6.64 -31.46
N ASN A 620 6.89 6.21 -30.23
CA ASN A 620 6.39 4.88 -29.91
C ASN A 620 5.44 4.96 -28.71
N SER A 621 4.14 4.90 -28.99
CA SER A 621 3.07 5.06 -28.01
C SER A 621 2.97 3.92 -26.98
N GLN A 622 3.72 2.82 -27.16
CA GLN A 622 3.75 1.67 -26.25
C GLN A 622 4.83 1.77 -25.17
N VAL A 623 5.83 2.65 -25.30
CA VAL A 623 6.93 2.74 -24.33
C VAL A 623 6.43 3.29 -22.99
N GLY A 624 6.41 2.43 -21.97
CA GLY A 624 5.87 2.74 -20.65
C GLY A 624 4.38 2.41 -20.49
N LYS A 625 3.78 1.72 -21.47
CA LYS A 625 2.44 1.10 -21.37
C LYS A 625 2.56 -0.42 -21.25
N ASN A 626 1.41 -1.09 -21.10
CA ASN A 626 1.31 -2.54 -20.94
C ASN A 626 2.24 -3.07 -19.83
N PHE A 627 2.28 -2.33 -18.72
CA PHE A 627 2.89 -2.80 -17.49
C PHE A 627 2.01 -3.95 -16.98
N LEU A 628 2.52 -5.16 -17.10
CA LEU A 628 1.93 -6.36 -16.52
C LEU A 628 2.72 -6.69 -15.27
N ASP A 629 1.98 -6.77 -14.18
CA ASP A 629 2.40 -7.30 -12.90
C ASP A 629 1.17 -7.97 -12.30
N GLU A 630 1.39 -8.58 -11.16
CA GLU A 630 0.41 -9.31 -10.36
C GLU A 630 0.18 -8.38 -9.08
N MET A 631 -1.05 -8.00 -8.59
CA MET A 631 -1.38 -6.92 -7.55
C MET A 631 -1.88 -7.09 -6.02
N ALA A 632 -2.42 -8.22 -5.44
CA ALA A 632 -2.05 -8.86 -4.09
C ALA A 632 -3.05 -9.55 -3.10
N LEU A 633 -2.73 -10.79 -2.63
CA LEU A 633 -3.24 -11.33 -1.35
C LEU A 633 -2.37 -12.39 -0.63
N TYR A 634 -2.17 -12.22 0.69
CA TYR A 634 -1.61 -13.24 1.59
C TYR A 634 -2.71 -13.73 2.53
N THR A 635 -2.93 -15.04 2.59
CA THR A 635 -3.71 -15.68 3.65
C THR A 635 -2.78 -16.14 4.77
N ALA A 636 -3.27 -16.12 6.01
CA ALA A 636 -2.54 -16.58 7.18
C ALA A 636 -3.47 -17.46 8.02
N PHE A 637 -2.95 -18.60 8.46
CA PHE A 637 -3.70 -19.62 9.20
C PHE A 637 -3.09 -19.77 10.59
N GLU A 638 -3.92 -19.86 11.62
CA GLU A 638 -3.47 -20.20 12.97
C GLU A 638 -3.24 -21.71 13.06
N THR A 639 -2.19 -22.11 13.77
CA THR A 639 -1.82 -23.51 14.01
C THR A 639 -2.07 -23.86 15.46
N THR A 640 -2.71 -25.00 15.72
CA THR A 640 -2.89 -25.54 17.07
C THR A 640 -1.61 -26.17 17.64
N GLU A 641 -0.58 -26.34 16.79
CA GLU A 641 0.74 -26.85 17.15
C GLU A 641 1.78 -25.72 17.11
N GLU A 642 2.71 -25.71 18.08
CA GLU A 642 3.87 -24.82 18.04
C GLU A 642 4.83 -25.27 16.93
N LEU A 643 4.81 -24.56 15.80
CA LEU A 643 5.74 -24.83 14.71
C LEU A 643 7.15 -24.38 15.10
N PRO A 644 8.19 -25.18 14.83
CA PRO A 644 9.56 -24.76 15.08
C PRO A 644 9.87 -23.51 14.26
N ALA A 645 10.63 -22.58 14.84
CA ALA A 645 11.09 -21.38 14.14
C ALA A 645 11.93 -21.78 12.91
N LEU A 646 11.31 -21.76 11.73
CA LEU A 646 11.98 -21.98 10.47
C LEU A 646 13.01 -20.84 10.28
N PRO A 647 14.29 -21.15 10.04
CA PRO A 647 15.29 -20.11 9.82
C PRO A 647 14.86 -19.16 8.71
N TRP A 648 15.04 -17.86 8.88
CA TRP A 648 14.84 -16.93 7.75
C TRP A 648 15.78 -17.35 6.60
N GLY A 649 15.23 -17.46 5.38
CA GLY A 649 15.96 -18.02 4.24
C GLY A 649 15.94 -19.55 4.15
N ALA A 650 15.40 -20.27 5.12
CA ALA A 650 14.96 -21.66 5.01
C ALA A 650 13.41 -21.72 4.90
N ASP A 651 12.92 -22.69 4.14
CA ASP A 651 11.55 -23.21 4.25
C ASP A 651 10.37 -22.21 4.15
N THR A 652 10.51 -21.16 3.32
CA THR A 652 9.34 -20.47 2.76
C THR A 652 8.64 -21.39 1.76
N CYS A 653 7.76 -22.24 2.28
CA CYS A 653 6.70 -22.89 1.51
C CYS A 653 5.69 -21.82 1.08
N GLY A 654 5.96 -21.19 -0.07
CA GLY A 654 4.96 -20.41 -0.78
C GLY A 654 3.95 -21.38 -1.40
N TRP A 655 2.81 -21.54 -0.75
CA TRP A 655 1.70 -22.37 -1.26
C TRP A 655 1.02 -21.61 -2.41
N LEU A 656 1.19 -22.11 -3.64
CA LEU A 656 0.55 -21.55 -4.82
C LEU A 656 -0.45 -22.56 -5.38
N LEU A 657 -1.72 -22.39 -5.01
CA LEU A 657 -2.85 -23.05 -5.67
C LEU A 657 -3.02 -22.45 -7.07
N ASN A 658 -2.49 -23.14 -8.09
CA ASN A 658 -2.68 -22.73 -9.48
C ASN A 658 -4.07 -23.15 -9.98
N SER A 659 -5.10 -22.34 -9.70
CA SER A 659 -6.36 -22.42 -10.45
C SER A 659 -6.12 -21.92 -11.87
N GLY A 660 -5.76 -22.85 -12.77
CA GLY A 660 -5.58 -22.59 -14.19
C GLY A 660 -6.89 -22.09 -14.82
N LEU A 661 -7.07 -20.77 -14.84
CA LEU A 661 -8.32 -20.14 -15.24
C LEU A 661 -8.68 -20.46 -16.69
N LYS A 662 -9.84 -21.10 -16.84
CA LYS A 662 -10.67 -20.99 -18.02
C LYS A 662 -11.86 -20.09 -17.66
N GLU A 663 -12.01 -19.05 -18.48
CA GLU A 663 -13.03 -17.99 -18.44
C GLU A 663 -12.87 -16.98 -17.30
#